data_AF-A0A5C5Z250-F1
#
_entry.id   AF-A0A5C5Z250-F1
#
_cell.length_a   1.000
_cell.length_b   1.000
_cell.length_c   1.000
_cell.angle_alpha   90.00
_cell.angle_beta   90.00
_cell.angle_gamma   90.00
#
_symmetry.space_group_name_H-M   'P 1'
#
loop_
_entity.id
_entity.type
_entity.pdbx_description
1 polymer ?
#
loop_
_entity_poly.entity_id
_entity_poly.type
_entity_poly.pdbx_seq_one_letter_code
_entity_poly.pdbx_strand_id
1 'polypeptide(L)'
;MKRVQAPLLTLVLAGLFAALSANAQDESFKGKIGKTLKDSEQYWPKPVAPGENAPNVLVWLIDDMGFGHCSPFGGLTPTPTLERLSANGLRFNNFHTTALCSPSRTAIAAGRNHHNLGMGSHSLTAMGFPGYNAHPPESAKGYADILKRAGWSTMFLGKWDHTPQWESTFAGPFDRWPSGDGWEHFYGFMSGDMNNFNPIMWMDHTPMQPSYDKPGYHVNEDLADTAIRWISMQKASAQKKPFNMFWATGAVHAPHQAPENWIRKFRGKFDMGYDKAREIILANQIKMGIAPEGTKLSPRDEEIPAWDTLNDQEKALYARQMEAFAGQLAYSDYEFGRILDYLEKIGELDNTIVMFTSDNGGSGEGGLHGTFNENGFFNGRPNIPYEINSQYMNQWGNRVGVWHVTAGWTQAGNTPFQFFKQSAHRGGNADPLIVSWPKGIDKKNNGQVRNQYHHIIDIAPTILEACGVEAPKVLDGVEQMPFDGVPMNYAFANPKAEDTRTVQYYEMFGNRGIYADGWTAVTLHRNKRPWVLNAEGTLDGDVWELYNLKEDFSQSNNLADKHPEKLKELQTLFEVEAKKNNVFPLDGDIGPRFAAMQAIAAPQEKELVYYPPAAIRVHESVSPPIKNRSHELIAEVDMPKGGGGDGMLVTAGGRTAGYALFVKNNHLYYVYNFIGIDRTVIESSVPVPEGKSTLSMKFTKTGKFEGDAEIFIDGKSVGKEHLPNTVPITFSIEETFDVGEDTGSPVIEDVYAIPFRCESLQKLTVKRSDD
;
A
#
# COMPACT_ATOMS: atom_id res chain seq x y z
N MET A 1 -20.36 69.53 -65.52
CA MET A 1 -20.34 69.92 -64.09
C MET A 1 -19.18 69.22 -63.41
N LYS A 2 -18.56 69.92 -62.47
CA LYS A 2 -17.28 69.69 -61.79
C LYS A 2 -17.20 68.39 -60.95
N ARG A 3 -16.01 67.75 -60.96
CA ARG A 3 -15.16 67.32 -59.81
C ARG A 3 -15.79 66.29 -58.82
N VAL A 4 -15.13 65.28 -58.25
CA VAL A 4 -13.71 65.05 -57.92
C VAL A 4 -13.53 63.68 -57.24
N GLN A 5 -12.34 63.09 -57.42
CA GLN A 5 -11.52 62.20 -56.54
C GLN A 5 -11.93 60.76 -56.12
N ALA A 6 -10.99 59.85 -56.41
CA ALA A 6 -10.71 58.55 -55.77
C ALA A 6 -9.91 58.73 -54.44
N PRO A 7 -9.24 57.73 -53.84
CA PRO A 7 -9.45 56.28 -53.65
C PRO A 7 -9.30 55.86 -52.16
N LEU A 8 -9.65 54.62 -51.76
CA LEU A 8 -8.95 53.88 -50.69
C LEU A 8 -9.51 52.45 -50.58
N LEU A 9 -8.87 51.43 -51.17
CA LEU A 9 -8.86 50.04 -50.65
C LEU A 9 -7.88 49.14 -51.43
N THR A 10 -6.62 49.54 -51.55
CA THR A 10 -5.57 48.71 -52.17
C THR A 10 -4.49 48.31 -51.16
N LEU A 11 -4.89 47.88 -49.95
CA LEU A 11 -3.92 47.51 -48.90
C LEU A 11 -4.41 46.49 -47.87
N VAL A 12 -5.32 45.58 -48.24
CA VAL A 12 -5.73 44.46 -47.33
C VAL A 12 -5.51 43.07 -47.94
N LEU A 13 -5.33 42.93 -49.26
CA LEU A 13 -5.11 41.62 -49.87
C LEU A 13 -3.64 41.14 -49.90
N ALA A 14 -2.67 41.98 -49.56
CA ALA A 14 -1.27 41.55 -49.43
C ALA A 14 -0.92 40.94 -48.05
N GLY A 15 -1.72 41.24 -47.02
CA GLY A 15 -1.52 40.72 -45.65
C GLY A 15 -2.09 39.31 -45.42
N LEU A 16 -2.97 38.82 -46.29
CA LEU A 16 -3.63 37.52 -46.15
C LEU A 16 -2.93 36.37 -46.88
N PHE A 17 -2.00 36.65 -47.80
CA PHE A 17 -1.20 35.61 -48.46
C PHE A 17 0.16 35.33 -47.78
N ALA A 18 0.60 36.18 -46.85
CA ALA A 18 1.81 35.94 -46.04
C ALA A 18 1.52 35.23 -44.71
N ALA A 19 0.25 35.10 -44.31
CA ALA A 19 -0.17 34.47 -43.05
C ALA A 19 -0.57 32.99 -43.20
N LEU A 20 -0.42 32.40 -44.40
CA LEU A 20 -0.75 30.99 -44.69
C LEU A 20 0.48 30.12 -45.02
N SER A 21 1.69 30.61 -44.76
CA SER A 21 2.94 29.89 -45.06
C SER A 21 3.94 29.78 -43.91
N ALA A 22 3.54 30.13 -42.68
CA ALA A 22 4.24 29.68 -41.49
C ALA A 22 3.63 28.35 -41.04
N ASN A 23 3.80 27.30 -41.85
CA ASN A 23 3.87 25.96 -41.30
C ASN A 23 5.06 26.00 -40.35
N ALA A 24 4.81 26.09 -39.03
CA ALA A 24 5.81 25.70 -38.06
C ALA A 24 6.16 24.25 -38.42
N GLN A 25 7.28 24.07 -39.13
CA GLN A 25 7.90 22.76 -39.20
C GLN A 25 8.09 22.34 -37.77
N ASP A 26 7.51 21.21 -37.39
CA ASP A 26 7.89 20.51 -36.18
C ASP A 26 9.42 20.42 -36.19
N GLU A 27 10.09 21.13 -35.28
CA GLU A 27 11.56 21.24 -35.22
C GLU A 27 12.22 19.85 -35.07
N SER A 28 11.44 18.82 -34.74
CA SER A 28 11.89 17.43 -34.67
C SER A 28 12.06 16.74 -36.03
N PHE A 29 11.42 17.23 -37.12
CA PHE A 29 11.48 16.61 -38.44
C PHE A 29 12.76 17.02 -39.18
N LYS A 30 13.70 16.08 -39.32
CA LYS A 30 14.99 16.30 -40.03
C LYS A 30 14.97 15.88 -41.50
N GLY A 31 13.80 15.58 -42.04
CA GLY A 31 13.65 15.20 -43.45
C GLY A 31 13.45 16.42 -44.34
N LYS A 32 13.01 16.18 -45.58
CA LYS A 32 12.69 17.22 -46.56
C LYS A 32 11.25 17.09 -47.03
N ILE A 33 10.50 18.19 -47.06
CA ILE A 33 9.14 18.20 -47.61
C ILE A 33 9.16 18.95 -48.95
N GLY A 34 8.96 18.22 -50.04
CA GLY A 34 8.78 18.76 -51.38
C GLY A 34 7.32 18.74 -51.83
N LYS A 35 7.05 19.21 -53.06
CA LYS A 35 5.69 19.30 -53.63
C LYS A 35 5.07 17.92 -53.89
N THR A 36 5.89 16.92 -54.15
CA THR A 36 5.49 15.52 -54.34
C THR A 36 6.33 14.62 -53.44
N LEU A 37 5.89 13.39 -53.17
CA LEU A 37 6.69 12.41 -52.42
C LEU A 37 8.08 12.18 -53.06
N LYS A 38 8.19 12.33 -54.39
CA LYS A 38 9.45 12.25 -55.14
C LYS A 38 10.43 13.38 -54.79
N ASP A 39 9.92 14.53 -54.38
CA ASP A 39 10.71 15.71 -54.01
C ASP A 39 10.95 15.79 -52.48
N SER A 40 10.43 14.82 -51.74
CA SER A 40 10.48 14.72 -50.28
C SER A 40 11.45 13.62 -49.82
N GLU A 41 12.03 13.83 -48.64
CA GLU A 41 12.79 12.85 -47.89
C GLU A 41 12.07 12.62 -46.56
N GLN A 42 11.60 11.39 -46.35
CA GLN A 42 11.00 11.03 -45.07
C GLN A 42 12.09 10.98 -43.99
N TYR A 43 11.75 11.46 -42.81
CA TYR A 43 12.56 11.27 -41.62
C TYR A 43 11.68 10.69 -40.53
N TRP A 44 12.17 9.63 -39.91
CA TRP A 44 11.58 9.01 -38.75
C TRP A 44 12.54 9.24 -37.58
N PRO A 45 12.11 9.91 -36.49
CA PRO A 45 12.97 10.05 -35.33
C PRO A 45 13.38 8.68 -34.82
N LYS A 46 14.68 8.50 -34.55
CA LYS A 46 15.14 7.26 -33.92
C LYS A 46 14.57 7.21 -32.49
N PRO A 47 13.94 6.10 -32.08
CA PRO A 47 13.56 5.93 -30.69
C PRO A 47 14.77 6.10 -29.78
N VAL A 48 14.56 6.65 -28.59
CA VAL A 48 15.59 6.62 -27.54
C VAL A 48 15.86 5.16 -27.24
N ALA A 49 17.12 4.75 -27.42
CA ALA A 49 17.57 3.40 -27.18
C ALA A 49 18.57 3.44 -26.02
N PRO A 50 18.38 2.62 -24.97
CA PRO A 50 19.34 2.53 -23.90
C PRO A 50 20.63 1.88 -24.40
N GLY A 51 21.73 2.03 -23.63
CA GLY A 51 23.01 1.43 -23.99
C GLY A 51 22.93 -0.09 -24.18
N GLU A 52 23.78 -0.68 -25.02
CA GLU A 52 23.74 -2.12 -25.37
C GLU A 52 23.83 -3.07 -24.16
N ASN A 53 24.33 -2.58 -23.02
CA ASN A 53 24.49 -3.33 -21.78
C ASN A 53 23.54 -2.87 -20.66
N ALA A 54 22.52 -2.07 -20.97
CA ALA A 54 21.52 -1.65 -20.01
C ALA A 54 20.86 -2.87 -19.33
N PRO A 55 20.84 -2.94 -17.99
CA PRO A 55 20.20 -4.04 -17.28
C PRO A 55 18.67 -3.89 -17.30
N ASN A 56 17.96 -5.01 -17.19
CA ASN A 56 16.58 -4.95 -16.70
C ASN A 56 16.60 -4.68 -15.19
N VAL A 57 15.51 -4.11 -14.67
CA VAL A 57 15.34 -3.82 -13.24
C VAL A 57 14.13 -4.60 -12.76
N LEU A 58 14.29 -5.34 -11.65
CA LEU A 58 13.22 -6.02 -10.95
C LEU A 58 13.32 -5.73 -9.46
N VAL A 59 12.38 -4.97 -8.92
CA VAL A 59 12.30 -4.69 -7.49
C VAL A 59 11.13 -5.45 -6.90
N TRP A 60 11.39 -6.29 -5.89
CA TRP A 60 10.36 -6.83 -5.03
C TRP A 60 10.29 -6.01 -3.75
N LEU A 61 9.16 -5.32 -3.55
CA LEU A 61 8.81 -4.67 -2.29
C LEU A 61 7.72 -5.51 -1.61
N ILE A 62 8.07 -6.19 -0.52
CA ILE A 62 7.10 -6.89 0.34
C ILE A 62 6.56 -5.93 1.42
N ASP A 63 5.39 -6.22 1.97
CA ASP A 63 4.62 -5.33 2.84
C ASP A 63 4.65 -5.85 4.29
N ASP A 64 5.05 -5.03 5.26
CA ASP A 64 5.10 -5.38 6.70
C ASP A 64 6.02 -6.56 7.11
N MET A 65 7.04 -6.89 6.30
CA MET A 65 7.97 -7.97 6.65
C MET A 65 9.14 -7.46 7.52
N GLY A 66 9.06 -7.72 8.84
CA GLY A 66 10.18 -7.51 9.76
C GLY A 66 11.52 -8.17 9.41
N PHE A 67 12.62 -7.57 9.88
CA PHE A 67 14.02 -7.93 9.58
C PHE A 67 14.37 -9.43 9.72
N GLY A 68 13.89 -10.05 10.79
CA GLY A 68 14.12 -11.45 11.16
C GLY A 68 13.00 -12.40 10.76
N HIS A 69 12.08 -12.04 9.85
CA HIS A 69 11.04 -12.97 9.38
C HIS A 69 11.54 -13.98 8.34
N CYS A 70 12.47 -13.59 7.47
CA CYS A 70 12.94 -14.42 6.35
C CYS A 70 14.29 -15.10 6.65
N SER A 71 14.46 -16.30 6.07
CA SER A 71 15.64 -17.15 6.33
C SER A 71 17.01 -16.52 6.03
N PRO A 72 17.23 -15.68 4.99
CA PRO A 72 18.56 -15.07 4.75
C PRO A 72 19.04 -14.10 5.83
N PHE A 73 18.11 -13.64 6.69
CA PHE A 73 18.34 -12.74 7.83
C PHE A 73 18.09 -13.44 9.18
N GLY A 74 18.16 -14.78 9.19
CA GLY A 74 18.08 -15.62 10.38
C GLY A 74 16.68 -16.06 10.78
N GLY A 75 15.66 -15.65 10.04
CA GLY A 75 14.25 -15.95 10.31
C GLY A 75 13.89 -17.43 10.20
N LEU A 76 12.76 -17.78 10.81
CA LEU A 76 12.30 -19.16 10.93
C LEU A 76 11.45 -19.64 9.74
N THR A 77 10.99 -18.71 8.90
CA THR A 77 10.24 -19.03 7.69
C THR A 77 11.20 -19.29 6.54
N PRO A 78 11.19 -20.51 5.94
CA PRO A 78 12.02 -20.81 4.78
C PRO A 78 11.59 -19.95 3.58
N THR A 79 12.56 -19.31 2.95
CA THR A 79 12.38 -18.45 1.77
C THR A 79 13.47 -18.78 0.74
N PRO A 80 13.42 -19.98 0.11
CA PRO A 80 14.48 -20.48 -0.77
C PRO A 80 14.77 -19.57 -1.98
N THR A 81 13.79 -18.81 -2.48
CA THR A 81 14.06 -17.85 -3.56
C THR A 81 14.94 -16.70 -3.05
N LEU A 82 14.64 -16.15 -1.88
CA LEU A 82 15.49 -15.12 -1.26
C LEU A 82 16.87 -15.67 -0.85
N GLU A 83 16.96 -16.95 -0.44
CA GLU A 83 18.25 -17.62 -0.22
C GLU A 83 19.05 -17.71 -1.52
N ARG A 84 18.41 -18.08 -2.64
CA ARG A 84 19.03 -18.11 -3.98
C ARG A 84 19.54 -16.73 -4.41
N LEU A 85 18.76 -15.67 -4.18
CA LEU A 85 19.19 -14.29 -4.48
C LEU A 85 20.36 -13.87 -3.60
N SER A 86 20.28 -14.15 -2.30
CA SER A 86 21.35 -13.83 -1.36
C SER A 86 22.65 -14.54 -1.71
N ALA A 87 22.58 -15.82 -2.10
CA ALA A 87 23.73 -16.63 -2.51
C ALA A 87 24.37 -16.14 -3.81
N ASN A 88 23.63 -15.43 -4.67
CA ASN A 88 24.10 -14.88 -5.94
C ASN A 88 24.26 -13.35 -5.93
N GLY A 89 24.13 -12.74 -4.75
CA GLY A 89 24.12 -11.30 -4.57
C GLY A 89 24.70 -10.89 -3.22
N LEU A 90 24.17 -9.79 -2.68
CA LEU A 90 24.62 -9.14 -1.46
C LEU A 90 23.44 -9.00 -0.49
N ARG A 91 23.72 -9.15 0.80
CA ARG A 91 22.77 -8.84 1.88
C ARG A 91 23.21 -7.58 2.61
N PHE A 92 22.34 -6.59 2.73
CA PHE A 92 22.58 -5.39 3.51
C PHE A 92 21.88 -5.53 4.86
N ASN A 93 22.64 -5.50 5.96
CA ASN A 93 22.12 -5.69 7.32
C ASN A 93 21.93 -4.36 8.08
N ASN A 94 22.21 -3.23 7.43
CA ASN A 94 22.08 -1.87 7.97
C ASN A 94 21.31 -0.95 7.01
N PHE A 95 20.32 -1.53 6.34
CA PHE A 95 19.40 -0.85 5.46
C PHE A 95 18.13 -0.45 6.22
N HIS A 96 17.61 0.73 5.92
CA HIS A 96 16.46 1.28 6.63
C HIS A 96 15.40 1.83 5.69
N THR A 97 14.16 1.85 6.16
CA THR A 97 13.00 2.45 5.50
C THR A 97 12.44 3.56 6.37
N THR A 98 11.23 4.07 6.09
CA THR A 98 10.65 5.14 6.90
C THR A 98 10.19 4.60 8.27
N ALA A 99 8.93 4.18 8.36
CA ALA A 99 8.34 3.28 9.36
C ALA A 99 6.90 2.91 8.95
N LEU A 100 6.48 3.19 7.71
CA LEU A 100 5.12 3.02 7.22
C LEU A 100 5.09 2.89 5.69
N CYS A 101 4.09 2.18 5.18
CA CYS A 101 3.94 1.78 3.79
C CYS A 101 3.93 2.95 2.78
N SER A 102 2.92 3.84 2.80
CA SER A 102 2.82 4.94 1.82
C SER A 102 4.08 5.82 1.76
N PRO A 103 4.62 6.29 2.90
CA PRO A 103 5.88 7.04 2.93
C PRO A 103 7.05 6.31 2.28
N SER A 104 7.25 5.03 2.60
CA SER A 104 8.32 4.23 2.01
C SER A 104 8.12 4.00 0.50
N ARG A 105 6.89 3.76 0.05
CA ARG A 105 6.53 3.53 -1.37
C ARG A 105 6.74 4.78 -2.22
N THR A 106 6.38 5.96 -1.71
CA THR A 106 6.68 7.22 -2.40
C THR A 106 8.19 7.52 -2.37
N ALA A 107 8.86 7.24 -1.25
CA ALA A 107 10.30 7.47 -1.08
C ALA A 107 11.18 6.60 -1.99
N ILE A 108 10.87 5.31 -2.14
CA ILE A 108 11.61 4.38 -3.02
C ILE A 108 11.45 4.75 -4.49
N ALA A 109 10.25 5.18 -4.90
CA ALA A 109 9.97 5.59 -6.28
C ALA A 109 10.66 6.92 -6.64
N ALA A 110 10.73 7.86 -5.69
CA ALA A 110 11.26 9.20 -5.94
C ALA A 110 12.73 9.41 -5.54
N GLY A 111 13.34 8.52 -4.75
CA GLY A 111 14.71 8.68 -4.26
C GLY A 111 14.90 9.90 -3.32
N ARG A 112 13.82 10.28 -2.62
CA ARG A 112 13.73 11.50 -1.82
C ARG A 112 13.01 11.24 -0.50
N ASN A 113 13.29 12.04 0.51
CA ASN A 113 12.67 11.90 1.81
C ASN A 113 11.15 12.12 1.71
N HIS A 114 10.37 11.27 2.37
CA HIS A 114 8.91 11.20 2.22
C HIS A 114 8.18 12.52 2.53
N HIS A 115 8.67 13.32 3.49
CA HIS A 115 8.11 14.65 3.76
C HIS A 115 8.35 15.66 2.62
N ASN A 116 9.47 15.58 1.89
CA ASN A 116 9.68 16.40 0.70
C ASN A 116 8.71 16.04 -0.44
N LEU A 117 8.06 14.89 -0.33
CA LEU A 117 7.07 14.36 -1.27
C LEU A 117 5.63 14.57 -0.78
N GLY A 118 5.44 15.36 0.29
CA GLY A 118 4.13 15.55 0.90
C GLY A 118 3.57 14.31 1.60
N MET A 119 4.36 13.24 1.75
CA MET A 119 3.95 11.94 2.29
C MET A 119 4.53 11.71 3.70
N GLY A 120 4.29 12.63 4.63
CA GLY A 120 4.78 12.52 6.01
C GLY A 120 4.23 11.33 6.80
N SER A 121 3.08 10.79 6.39
CA SER A 121 2.46 9.58 6.94
C SER A 121 1.69 8.83 5.84
N HIS A 122 0.61 8.14 6.17
CA HIS A 122 -0.31 7.61 5.16
C HIS A 122 -1.13 8.71 4.49
N SER A 123 -1.49 8.52 3.20
CA SER A 123 -2.50 9.33 2.50
C SER A 123 -3.86 9.38 3.21
N LEU A 124 -4.20 8.35 3.99
CA LEU A 124 -5.39 8.27 4.84
C LEU A 124 -5.40 9.31 5.96
N THR A 125 -4.23 9.72 6.41
CA THR A 125 -4.05 10.65 7.52
C THR A 125 -3.41 11.95 7.05
N ALA A 126 -3.57 12.31 5.77
CA ALA A 126 -2.98 13.52 5.21
C ALA A 126 -3.37 14.79 6.00
N MET A 127 -2.54 15.82 5.90
CA MET A 127 -2.80 17.15 6.46
C MET A 127 -2.50 18.21 5.41
N GLY A 128 -3.17 19.35 5.45
CA GLY A 128 -2.99 20.44 4.47
C GLY A 128 -1.64 21.17 4.48
N PHE A 129 -0.58 20.58 5.06
CA PHE A 129 0.77 21.14 5.13
C PHE A 129 1.67 20.56 4.01
N PRO A 130 2.69 21.31 3.52
CA PRO A 130 3.57 20.85 2.43
C PRO A 130 4.24 19.48 2.64
N GLY A 131 4.48 19.06 3.88
CA GLY A 131 5.07 17.76 4.20
C GLY A 131 4.10 16.58 4.33
N TYR A 132 2.78 16.85 4.33
CA TYR A 132 1.77 15.87 4.76
C TYR A 132 0.52 15.82 3.87
N ASN A 133 0.46 16.62 2.81
CA ASN A 133 -0.73 16.79 1.98
C ASN A 133 -1.02 15.61 1.05
N ALA A 134 -0.19 14.57 1.02
CA ALA A 134 -0.25 13.44 0.10
C ALA A 134 -0.18 13.83 -1.39
N HIS A 135 0.43 14.99 -1.69
CA HIS A 135 0.64 15.47 -3.06
C HIS A 135 2.15 15.67 -3.29
N PRO A 136 2.82 14.68 -3.91
CA PRO A 136 4.18 14.86 -4.39
C PRO A 136 4.28 16.07 -5.33
N PRO A 137 5.28 16.95 -5.17
CA PRO A 137 5.43 18.11 -6.04
C PRO A 137 5.90 17.69 -7.44
N GLU A 138 5.54 18.46 -8.47
CA GLU A 138 5.96 18.22 -9.87
C GLU A 138 7.49 18.24 -10.06
N SER A 139 8.23 18.83 -9.13
CA SER A 139 9.70 18.84 -9.10
C SER A 139 10.30 17.52 -8.60
N ALA A 140 9.50 16.53 -8.20
CA ALA A 140 9.95 15.29 -7.59
C ALA A 140 9.58 14.04 -8.41
N LYS A 141 9.78 14.07 -9.74
CA LYS A 141 9.49 12.90 -10.59
C LYS A 141 10.30 11.67 -10.18
N GLY A 142 9.63 10.52 -10.23
CA GLY A 142 10.19 9.22 -9.87
C GLY A 142 11.20 8.67 -10.89
N TYR A 143 11.98 7.68 -10.46
CA TYR A 143 12.98 7.05 -11.34
C TYR A 143 12.34 6.28 -12.51
N ALA A 144 11.09 5.83 -12.37
CA ALA A 144 10.35 5.17 -13.43
C ALA A 144 10.12 6.10 -14.62
N ASP A 145 9.69 7.36 -14.39
CA ASP A 145 9.53 8.34 -15.47
C ASP A 145 10.87 8.64 -16.17
N ILE A 146 11.96 8.73 -15.39
CA ILE A 146 13.31 8.92 -15.91
C ILE A 146 13.73 7.73 -16.79
N LEU A 147 13.56 6.49 -16.33
CA LEU A 147 13.90 5.28 -17.09
C LEU A 147 13.02 5.11 -18.34
N LYS A 148 11.72 5.43 -18.25
CA LYS A 148 10.79 5.43 -19.39
C LYS A 148 11.34 6.34 -20.50
N ARG A 149 11.74 7.57 -20.15
CA ARG A 149 12.35 8.52 -21.11
C ARG A 149 13.72 8.08 -21.61
N ALA A 150 14.46 7.32 -20.81
CA ALA A 150 15.74 6.73 -21.20
C ALA A 150 15.59 5.44 -22.05
N GLY A 151 14.37 4.97 -22.29
CA GLY A 151 14.07 3.87 -23.21
C GLY A 151 13.77 2.52 -22.56
N TRP A 152 13.48 2.45 -21.26
CA TRP A 152 12.96 1.25 -20.61
C TRP A 152 11.46 1.12 -20.83
N SER A 153 10.93 -0.10 -20.74
CA SER A 153 9.52 -0.31 -20.47
C SER A 153 9.26 -0.32 -18.96
N THR A 154 8.25 0.40 -18.46
CA THR A 154 7.98 0.49 -17.01
C THR A 154 6.68 -0.22 -16.62
N MET A 155 6.76 -1.09 -15.61
CA MET A 155 5.67 -1.96 -15.19
C MET A 155 5.54 -1.97 -13.67
N PHE A 156 4.34 -1.74 -13.14
CA PHE A 156 4.06 -1.81 -11.71
C PHE A 156 3.00 -2.87 -11.43
N LEU A 157 3.28 -3.75 -10.46
CA LEU A 157 2.42 -4.85 -10.06
C LEU A 157 2.18 -4.82 -8.55
N GLY A 158 0.91 -4.86 -8.12
CA GLY A 158 0.54 -4.95 -6.70
C GLY A 158 0.12 -3.63 -6.04
N LYS A 159 0.49 -3.45 -4.77
CA LYS A 159 0.05 -2.36 -3.88
C LYS A 159 0.67 -1.02 -4.26
N TRP A 160 -0.17 -0.04 -4.60
CA TRP A 160 0.25 1.34 -4.84
C TRP A 160 0.26 2.17 -3.54
N ASP A 161 -0.90 2.33 -2.90
CA ASP A 161 -1.05 2.83 -1.52
C ASP A 161 -0.52 4.24 -1.21
N HIS A 162 -0.49 5.14 -2.17
CA HIS A 162 -0.12 6.55 -1.90
C HIS A 162 -0.85 7.56 -2.77
N THR A 163 -1.97 7.16 -3.38
CA THR A 163 -2.93 8.09 -3.98
C THR A 163 -3.90 8.56 -2.89
N PRO A 164 -4.26 9.85 -2.83
CA PRO A 164 -5.36 10.30 -2.01
C PRO A 164 -6.66 9.53 -2.31
N GLN A 165 -7.40 9.11 -1.29
CA GLN A 165 -8.56 8.22 -1.46
C GLN A 165 -9.63 8.78 -2.40
N TRP A 166 -9.89 10.09 -2.35
CA TRP A 166 -10.88 10.75 -3.22
C TRP A 166 -10.46 10.82 -4.69
N GLU A 167 -9.19 10.57 -5.00
CA GLU A 167 -8.68 10.50 -6.37
C GLU A 167 -8.50 9.05 -6.86
N SER A 168 -8.68 8.08 -5.96
CA SER A 168 -8.66 6.65 -6.29
C SER A 168 -10.02 6.21 -6.84
N THR A 169 -10.51 6.96 -7.83
CA THR A 169 -11.83 6.77 -8.45
C THR A 169 -11.71 6.80 -9.97
N PHE A 170 -12.75 6.32 -10.66
CA PHE A 170 -12.79 6.39 -12.13
C PHE A 170 -12.82 7.83 -12.67
N ALA A 171 -13.06 8.84 -11.83
CA ALA A 171 -13.12 10.25 -12.24
C ALA A 171 -11.73 10.89 -12.43
N GLY A 172 -10.65 10.27 -11.97
CA GLY A 172 -9.30 10.86 -12.01
C GLY A 172 -9.03 11.80 -10.83
N PRO A 173 -7.98 12.66 -10.91
CA PRO A 173 -7.28 13.13 -12.11
C PRO A 173 -6.13 12.25 -12.64
N PHE A 174 -5.88 11.07 -12.07
CA PHE A 174 -4.83 10.11 -12.49
C PHE A 174 -3.36 10.59 -12.41
N ASP A 175 -3.12 11.84 -12.01
CA ASP A 175 -1.76 12.39 -11.84
C ASP A 175 -0.95 11.69 -10.73
N ARG A 176 -1.63 11.23 -9.68
CA ARG A 176 -1.05 10.51 -8.53
C ARG A 176 -1.26 9.00 -8.59
N TRP A 177 -1.66 8.51 -9.75
CA TRP A 177 -1.72 7.08 -10.06
C TRP A 177 -0.38 6.63 -10.67
N PRO A 178 -0.12 5.32 -10.77
CA PRO A 178 1.08 4.81 -11.43
C PRO A 178 1.31 5.43 -12.83
N SER A 179 0.25 5.66 -13.60
CA SER A 179 0.31 6.31 -14.92
C SER A 179 0.91 7.72 -14.89
N GLY A 180 0.64 8.48 -13.82
CA GLY A 180 1.16 9.84 -13.62
C GLY A 180 2.60 9.87 -13.09
N ASP A 181 3.08 8.77 -12.51
CA ASP A 181 4.43 8.62 -11.95
C ASP A 181 5.41 7.86 -12.89
N GLY A 182 5.03 7.71 -14.15
CA GLY A 182 5.91 7.16 -15.18
C GLY A 182 5.85 5.65 -15.38
N TRP A 183 4.85 4.97 -14.81
CA TRP A 183 4.57 3.56 -15.08
C TRP A 183 3.66 3.41 -16.31
N GLU A 184 4.17 2.76 -17.37
CA GLU A 184 3.41 2.53 -18.61
C GLU A 184 2.31 1.48 -18.45
N HIS A 185 2.49 0.54 -17.52
CA HIS A 185 1.55 -0.53 -17.21
C HIS A 185 1.38 -0.70 -15.70
N PHE A 186 0.14 -0.79 -15.24
CA PHE A 186 -0.22 -1.06 -13.85
C PHE A 186 -1.23 -2.19 -13.73
N TYR A 187 -0.96 -3.13 -12.83
CA TYR A 187 -1.94 -4.13 -12.43
C TYR A 187 -1.81 -4.41 -10.94
N GLY A 188 -2.79 -3.97 -10.16
CA GLY A 188 -2.59 -3.83 -8.73
C GLY A 188 -3.80 -3.27 -8.01
N PHE A 189 -3.57 -2.70 -6.83
CA PHE A 189 -4.62 -2.11 -6.01
C PHE A 189 -4.14 -0.81 -5.37
N MET A 190 -5.12 0.04 -5.04
CA MET A 190 -4.88 1.39 -4.57
C MET A 190 -4.99 1.53 -3.05
N SER A 191 -5.70 0.61 -2.38
CA SER A 191 -5.91 0.56 -0.93
C SER A 191 -4.65 0.18 -0.14
N GLY A 192 -4.67 0.43 1.18
CA GLY A 192 -3.62 0.05 2.11
C GLY A 192 -3.50 -1.45 2.34
N ASP A 193 -4.59 -2.18 2.20
CA ASP A 193 -4.64 -3.63 2.32
C ASP A 193 -5.64 -4.23 1.33
N MET A 194 -5.72 -5.56 1.30
CA MET A 194 -6.74 -6.28 0.55
C MET A 194 -6.87 -7.75 0.96
N ASN A 195 -8.07 -8.29 0.74
CA ASN A 195 -8.29 -9.72 0.74
C ASN A 195 -7.53 -10.39 -0.42
N ASN A 196 -6.62 -11.30 -0.09
CA ASN A 196 -5.74 -11.96 -1.06
C ASN A 196 -6.49 -12.94 -1.98
N PHE A 197 -7.68 -13.40 -1.57
CA PHE A 197 -8.54 -14.30 -2.34
C PHE A 197 -9.66 -13.58 -3.09
N ASN A 198 -10.02 -12.37 -2.66
CA ASN A 198 -11.07 -11.57 -3.28
C ASN A 198 -10.69 -10.08 -3.37
N PRO A 199 -9.65 -9.74 -4.15
CA PRO A 199 -9.10 -8.39 -4.17
C PRO A 199 -9.87 -7.43 -5.09
N ILE A 200 -9.87 -6.15 -4.73
CA ILE A 200 -10.33 -5.04 -5.58
C ILE A 200 -9.16 -4.54 -6.45
N MET A 201 -9.00 -5.11 -7.64
CA MET A 201 -7.84 -4.88 -8.52
C MET A 201 -8.12 -3.85 -9.63
N TRP A 202 -7.09 -3.16 -10.11
CA TRP A 202 -7.14 -2.27 -11.26
C TRP A 202 -6.15 -2.74 -12.32
N MET A 203 -6.52 -2.60 -13.59
CA MET A 203 -5.60 -2.68 -14.73
C MET A 203 -5.56 -1.31 -15.38
N ASP A 204 -4.47 -0.60 -15.18
CA ASP A 204 -4.34 0.82 -15.45
C ASP A 204 -5.50 1.60 -14.78
N HIS A 205 -6.42 2.16 -15.57
CA HIS A 205 -7.60 2.89 -15.05
C HIS A 205 -8.90 2.07 -15.09
N THR A 206 -8.80 0.76 -15.34
CA THR A 206 -9.96 -0.12 -15.48
C THR A 206 -10.13 -1.01 -14.24
N PRO A 207 -11.30 -1.00 -13.58
CA PRO A 207 -11.67 -1.97 -12.56
C PRO A 207 -11.55 -3.43 -13.03
N MET A 208 -10.96 -4.30 -12.19
CA MET A 208 -10.78 -5.73 -12.44
C MET A 208 -11.19 -6.58 -11.26
N GLN A 209 -12.01 -7.62 -11.47
CA GLN A 209 -12.41 -8.59 -10.46
C GLN A 209 -11.95 -10.01 -10.84
N PRO A 210 -10.65 -10.33 -10.67
CA PRO A 210 -10.08 -11.56 -11.20
C PRO A 210 -10.53 -12.84 -10.44
N SER A 211 -11.09 -12.69 -9.24
CA SER A 211 -11.47 -13.82 -8.36
C SER A 211 -12.79 -14.49 -8.74
N TYR A 212 -13.73 -13.79 -9.39
CA TYR A 212 -15.11 -14.27 -9.58
C TYR A 212 -15.23 -15.64 -10.25
N ASP A 213 -14.46 -15.87 -11.32
CA ASP A 213 -14.53 -17.10 -12.12
C ASP A 213 -13.38 -18.07 -11.81
N LYS A 214 -12.63 -17.84 -10.73
CA LYS A 214 -11.41 -18.59 -10.40
C LYS A 214 -11.45 -19.14 -8.97
N PRO A 215 -12.08 -20.32 -8.75
CA PRO A 215 -12.02 -20.99 -7.46
C PRO A 215 -10.58 -21.21 -7.00
N GLY A 216 -10.26 -20.80 -5.77
CA GLY A 216 -8.90 -20.90 -5.23
C GLY A 216 -7.94 -19.80 -5.69
N TYR A 217 -8.43 -18.76 -6.37
CA TYR A 217 -7.66 -17.57 -6.73
C TYR A 217 -6.83 -17.04 -5.56
N HIS A 218 -5.59 -16.64 -5.85
CA HIS A 218 -4.77 -15.88 -4.90
C HIS A 218 -3.97 -14.81 -5.63
N VAL A 219 -3.97 -13.58 -5.11
CA VAL A 219 -3.36 -12.42 -5.79
C VAL A 219 -1.86 -12.57 -6.07
N ASN A 220 -1.06 -13.12 -5.15
CA ASN A 220 0.37 -13.37 -5.40
C ASN A 220 0.64 -14.24 -6.64
N GLU A 221 -0.18 -15.27 -6.89
CA GLU A 221 -0.06 -16.13 -8.09
C GLU A 221 -0.40 -15.33 -9.36
N ASP A 222 -1.50 -14.55 -9.33
CA ASP A 222 -1.91 -13.74 -10.49
C ASP A 222 -0.90 -12.62 -10.80
N LEU A 223 -0.30 -12.01 -9.77
CA LEU A 223 0.77 -11.03 -9.95
C LEU A 223 2.01 -11.66 -10.58
N ALA A 224 2.40 -12.89 -10.18
CA ALA A 224 3.53 -13.59 -10.79
C ALA A 224 3.23 -14.03 -12.22
N ASP A 225 2.03 -14.55 -12.50
CA ASP A 225 1.56 -14.89 -13.85
C ASP A 225 1.57 -13.65 -14.75
N THR A 226 1.09 -12.52 -14.25
CA THR A 226 1.06 -11.26 -14.98
C THR A 226 2.47 -10.71 -15.21
N ALA A 227 3.38 -10.79 -14.23
CA ALA A 227 4.79 -10.43 -14.41
C ALA A 227 5.44 -11.22 -15.56
N ILE A 228 5.32 -12.56 -15.52
CA ILE A 228 5.87 -13.44 -16.57
C ILE A 228 5.26 -13.11 -17.93
N ARG A 229 3.94 -12.92 -18.00
CA ARG A 229 3.21 -12.56 -19.22
C ARG A 229 3.68 -11.23 -19.79
N TRP A 230 3.79 -10.19 -18.97
CA TRP A 230 4.22 -8.86 -19.42
C TRP A 230 5.67 -8.85 -19.89
N ILE A 231 6.58 -9.51 -19.16
CA ILE A 231 7.98 -9.69 -19.61
C ILE A 231 8.00 -10.43 -20.96
N SER A 232 7.22 -11.50 -21.10
CA SER A 232 7.12 -12.24 -22.36
C SER A 232 6.62 -11.38 -23.52
N MET A 233 5.54 -10.61 -23.31
CA MET A 233 4.97 -9.73 -24.33
C MET A 233 5.93 -8.61 -24.74
N GLN A 234 6.61 -8.04 -23.75
CA GLN A 234 7.61 -6.99 -23.96
C GLN A 234 8.80 -7.53 -24.77
N LYS A 235 9.36 -8.68 -24.40
CA LYS A 235 10.48 -9.29 -25.14
C LYS A 235 10.07 -9.75 -26.53
N ALA A 236 8.85 -10.24 -26.72
CA ALA A 236 8.34 -10.60 -28.06
C ALA A 236 8.25 -9.38 -29.00
N SER A 237 7.90 -8.21 -28.45
CA SER A 237 7.69 -6.99 -29.23
C SER A 237 8.96 -6.12 -29.37
N ALA A 238 9.85 -6.18 -28.38
CA ALA A 238 11.03 -5.32 -28.28
C ALA A 238 12.19 -6.04 -27.57
N GLN A 239 12.72 -7.11 -28.16
CA GLN A 239 13.75 -8.00 -27.58
C GLN A 239 14.93 -7.28 -26.91
N LYS A 240 15.43 -6.20 -27.52
CA LYS A 240 16.58 -5.43 -27.03
C LYS A 240 16.21 -4.30 -26.06
N LYS A 241 14.93 -3.99 -25.89
CA LYS A 241 14.48 -2.96 -24.95
C LYS A 241 14.50 -3.59 -23.54
N PRO A 242 15.14 -2.98 -22.54
CA PRO A 242 15.08 -3.43 -21.16
C PRO A 242 13.75 -3.07 -20.52
N PHE A 243 13.40 -3.75 -19.44
CA PHE A 243 12.23 -3.44 -18.61
C PHE A 243 12.64 -2.99 -17.21
N ASN A 244 11.79 -2.19 -16.58
CA ASN A 244 11.79 -1.84 -15.17
C ASN A 244 10.47 -2.33 -14.57
N MET A 245 10.55 -3.31 -13.69
CA MET A 245 9.39 -3.91 -13.04
C MET A 245 9.46 -3.69 -11.53
N PHE A 246 8.40 -3.13 -10.98
CA PHE A 246 8.18 -3.02 -9.55
C PHE A 246 7.09 -4.00 -9.15
N TRP A 247 7.46 -5.05 -8.42
CA TRP A 247 6.58 -6.09 -7.92
C TRP A 247 6.35 -5.84 -6.42
N ALA A 248 5.33 -5.03 -6.12
CA ALA A 248 4.99 -4.57 -4.79
C ALA A 248 3.84 -5.38 -4.19
N THR A 249 4.11 -6.60 -3.75
CA THR A 249 3.05 -7.48 -3.19
C THR A 249 2.53 -6.94 -1.85
N GLY A 250 1.22 -7.05 -1.60
CA GLY A 250 0.64 -6.89 -0.25
C GLY A 250 0.81 -8.13 0.65
N ALA A 251 1.76 -9.01 0.31
CA ALA A 251 1.98 -10.24 1.06
C ALA A 251 2.57 -9.91 2.43
N VAL A 252 2.06 -10.59 3.46
CA VAL A 252 2.42 -10.47 4.88
C VAL A 252 2.06 -9.15 5.57
N HIS A 253 1.36 -8.25 4.88
CA HIS A 253 0.41 -7.34 5.50
C HIS A 253 -0.85 -8.11 5.93
N ALA A 254 -1.61 -7.57 6.87
CA ALA A 254 -2.96 -8.07 7.10
C ALA A 254 -3.82 -7.90 5.82
N PRO A 255 -4.66 -8.87 5.47
CA PRO A 255 -4.85 -10.13 6.15
C PRO A 255 -3.81 -11.19 5.79
N HIS A 256 -3.29 -11.89 6.80
CA HIS A 256 -2.35 -13.00 6.62
C HIS A 256 -3.06 -14.20 6.01
N GLN A 257 -3.07 -14.28 4.69
CA GLN A 257 -3.89 -15.23 3.92
C GLN A 257 -3.02 -16.02 2.94
N ALA A 258 -3.20 -17.34 2.90
CA ALA A 258 -2.49 -18.20 1.97
C ALA A 258 -3.31 -19.45 1.64
N PRO A 259 -3.04 -20.13 0.51
CA PRO A 259 -3.69 -21.40 0.24
C PRO A 259 -3.41 -22.39 1.36
N GLU A 260 -4.43 -23.13 1.78
CA GLU A 260 -4.39 -23.94 3.00
C GLU A 260 -3.26 -25.00 3.00
N ASN A 261 -2.89 -25.54 1.83
CA ASN A 261 -1.74 -26.45 1.70
C ASN A 261 -0.40 -25.79 2.01
N TRP A 262 -0.27 -24.47 1.90
CA TRP A 262 0.91 -23.71 2.30
C TRP A 262 0.94 -23.47 3.80
N ILE A 263 -0.18 -23.09 4.40
CA ILE A 263 -0.29 -22.89 5.86
C ILE A 263 0.05 -24.20 6.60
N ARG A 264 -0.49 -25.34 6.15
CA ARG A 264 -0.25 -26.66 6.77
C ARG A 264 1.23 -27.05 6.85
N LYS A 265 2.11 -26.52 6.00
CA LYS A 265 3.56 -26.78 6.03
C LYS A 265 4.22 -26.30 7.32
N PHE A 266 3.54 -25.44 8.07
CA PHE A 266 4.04 -24.80 9.27
C PHE A 266 3.44 -25.34 10.57
N ARG A 267 2.52 -26.30 10.49
CA ARG A 267 1.84 -26.86 11.67
C ARG A 267 2.84 -27.29 12.76
N GLY A 268 2.71 -26.71 13.95
CA GLY A 268 3.53 -27.00 15.13
C GLY A 268 4.97 -26.46 15.08
N LYS A 269 5.36 -25.73 14.02
CA LYS A 269 6.71 -25.16 13.89
C LYS A 269 6.92 -23.93 14.77
N PHE A 270 5.85 -23.38 15.33
CA PHE A 270 5.86 -22.16 16.14
C PHE A 270 5.47 -22.41 17.61
N ASP A 271 5.35 -23.68 18.03
CA ASP A 271 4.94 -24.06 19.40
C ASP A 271 5.97 -23.65 20.49
N MET A 272 7.22 -23.37 20.08
CA MET A 272 8.25 -22.85 20.99
C MET A 272 7.98 -21.42 21.49
N GLY A 273 7.10 -20.67 20.81
CA GLY A 273 6.72 -19.32 21.21
C GLY A 273 7.66 -18.21 20.75
N TYR A 274 7.15 -16.99 20.77
CA TYR A 274 7.87 -15.80 20.29
C TYR A 274 9.13 -15.49 21.09
N ASP A 275 9.16 -15.74 22.41
CA ASP A 275 10.36 -15.50 23.23
C ASP A 275 11.52 -16.40 22.78
N LYS A 276 11.25 -17.70 22.61
CA LYS A 276 12.26 -18.65 22.15
C LYS A 276 12.64 -18.40 20.68
N ALA A 277 11.68 -18.00 19.86
CA ALA A 277 11.93 -17.64 18.47
C ALA A 277 12.95 -16.50 18.36
N ARG A 278 12.85 -15.46 19.19
CA ARG A 278 13.83 -14.35 19.24
C ARG A 278 15.26 -14.84 19.50
N GLU A 279 15.43 -15.74 20.45
CA GLU A 279 16.74 -16.34 20.75
C GLU A 279 17.30 -17.12 19.55
N ILE A 280 16.47 -17.92 18.89
CA ILE A 280 16.87 -18.73 17.73
C ILE A 280 17.25 -17.82 16.55
N ILE A 281 16.44 -16.79 16.28
CA ILE A 281 16.67 -15.85 15.18
C ILE A 281 17.98 -15.10 15.39
N LEU A 282 18.24 -14.56 16.58
CA LEU A 282 19.52 -13.87 16.84
C LEU A 282 20.72 -14.84 16.73
N ALA A 283 20.59 -16.06 17.24
CA ALA A 283 21.65 -17.06 17.09
C ALA A 283 21.95 -17.37 15.61
N ASN A 284 20.93 -17.46 14.77
CA ASN A 284 21.08 -17.61 13.33
C ASN A 284 21.74 -16.37 12.69
N GLN A 285 21.30 -15.16 13.07
CA GLN A 285 21.87 -13.90 12.57
C GLN A 285 23.37 -13.80 12.87
N ILE A 286 23.79 -14.15 14.09
CA ILE A 286 25.21 -14.17 14.48
C ILE A 286 25.97 -15.21 13.66
N LYS A 287 25.45 -16.43 13.54
CA LYS A 287 26.06 -17.51 12.77
C LYS A 287 26.24 -17.13 11.29
N MET A 288 25.32 -16.36 10.73
CA MET A 288 25.34 -15.91 9.34
C MET A 288 26.17 -14.64 9.10
N GLY A 289 26.68 -13.99 10.15
CA GLY A 289 27.36 -12.69 10.06
C GLY A 289 26.43 -11.52 9.77
N ILE A 290 25.11 -11.69 9.97
CA ILE A 290 24.11 -10.62 9.88
C ILE A 290 24.16 -9.73 11.12
N ALA A 291 24.27 -10.33 12.30
CA ALA A 291 24.51 -9.62 13.55
C ALA A 291 25.97 -9.84 14.00
N PRO A 292 26.65 -8.83 14.54
CA PRO A 292 27.98 -9.01 15.15
C PRO A 292 27.97 -10.01 16.31
N GLU A 293 29.10 -10.67 16.55
CA GLU A 293 29.28 -11.51 17.74
C GLU A 293 29.06 -10.70 19.02
N GLY A 294 28.36 -11.27 20.00
CA GLY A 294 28.03 -10.59 21.26
C GLY A 294 26.83 -9.64 21.20
N THR A 295 26.17 -9.49 20.04
CA THR A 295 24.87 -8.80 19.93
C THR A 295 23.90 -9.35 20.96
N LYS A 296 23.18 -8.46 21.65
CA LYS A 296 22.17 -8.81 22.65
C LYS A 296 20.78 -8.69 22.04
N LEU A 297 19.82 -9.43 22.59
CA LEU A 297 18.42 -9.15 22.30
C LEU A 297 18.02 -7.84 22.98
N SER A 298 17.24 -7.03 22.26
CA SER A 298 16.45 -5.98 22.90
C SER A 298 15.51 -6.58 23.97
N PRO A 299 15.14 -5.83 25.01
CA PRO A 299 14.09 -6.27 25.93
C PRO A 299 12.79 -6.61 25.19
N ARG A 300 12.02 -7.58 25.70
CA ARG A 300 10.61 -7.76 25.26
C ARG A 300 9.86 -6.48 25.63
N ASP A 301 8.90 -6.09 24.80
CA ASP A 301 8.02 -4.99 25.15
C ASP A 301 7.24 -5.34 26.44
N GLU A 302 7.11 -4.40 27.37
CA GLU A 302 6.52 -4.66 28.68
C GLU A 302 5.01 -4.97 28.63
N GLU A 303 4.31 -4.52 27.60
CA GLU A 303 2.88 -4.83 27.40
C GLU A 303 2.68 -6.23 26.81
N ILE A 304 3.72 -6.85 26.25
CA ILE A 304 3.63 -8.19 25.67
C ILE A 304 3.87 -9.22 26.78
N PRO A 305 2.90 -10.12 27.05
CA PRO A 305 3.07 -11.17 28.05
C PRO A 305 4.28 -12.06 27.72
N ALA A 306 4.83 -12.75 28.71
CA ALA A 306 5.82 -13.79 28.42
C ALA A 306 5.11 -15.01 27.84
N TRP A 307 5.72 -15.68 26.86
CA TRP A 307 5.12 -16.88 26.26
C TRP A 307 4.78 -17.93 27.31
N ASP A 308 5.68 -18.17 28.26
CA ASP A 308 5.50 -19.18 29.31
C ASP A 308 4.41 -18.83 30.34
N THR A 309 3.95 -17.57 30.36
CA THR A 309 2.83 -17.14 31.22
C THR A 309 1.45 -17.34 30.57
N LEU A 310 1.41 -17.60 29.25
CA LEU A 310 0.18 -17.88 28.53
C LEU A 310 -0.34 -19.29 28.83
N ASN A 311 -1.66 -19.45 28.78
CA ASN A 311 -2.28 -20.77 28.87
C ASN A 311 -2.17 -21.55 27.54
N ASP A 312 -2.43 -22.86 27.58
CA ASP A 312 -2.27 -23.74 26.41
C ASP A 312 -3.16 -23.34 25.22
N GLN A 313 -4.35 -22.80 25.48
CA GLN A 313 -5.28 -22.40 24.43
C GLN A 313 -4.86 -21.09 23.75
N GLU A 314 -4.30 -20.15 24.51
CA GLU A 314 -3.67 -18.93 23.97
C GLU A 314 -2.45 -19.28 23.11
N LYS A 315 -1.56 -20.13 23.62
CA LYS A 315 -0.37 -20.61 22.89
C LYS A 315 -0.76 -21.26 21.56
N ALA A 316 -1.75 -22.14 21.59
CA ALA A 316 -2.22 -22.82 20.39
C ALA A 316 -2.80 -21.85 19.34
N LEU A 317 -3.60 -20.87 19.77
CA LEU A 317 -4.10 -19.83 18.86
C LEU A 317 -2.94 -19.02 18.29
N TYR A 318 -2.07 -18.46 19.12
CA TYR A 318 -1.00 -17.56 18.64
C TYR A 318 -0.01 -18.28 17.72
N ALA A 319 0.31 -19.56 17.99
CA ALA A 319 1.11 -20.37 17.06
C ALA A 319 0.40 -20.52 15.70
N ARG A 320 -0.91 -20.81 15.68
CA ARG A 320 -1.71 -20.88 14.45
C ARG A 320 -1.71 -19.57 13.66
N GLN A 321 -1.69 -18.42 14.33
CA GLN A 321 -1.58 -17.12 13.64
C GLN A 321 -0.24 -17.01 12.90
N MET A 322 0.86 -17.39 13.54
CA MET A 322 2.19 -17.36 12.95
C MET A 322 2.36 -18.40 11.83
N GLU A 323 1.68 -19.55 11.90
CA GLU A 323 1.63 -20.52 10.81
C GLU A 323 1.01 -19.94 9.53
N ALA A 324 -0.07 -19.14 9.67
CA ALA A 324 -0.70 -18.46 8.54
C ALA A 324 0.23 -17.40 7.92
N PHE A 325 0.85 -16.58 8.77
CA PHE A 325 1.87 -15.60 8.35
C PHE A 325 3.00 -16.27 7.56
N ALA A 326 3.61 -17.31 8.13
CA ALA A 326 4.72 -18.03 7.51
C ALA A 326 4.29 -18.76 6.22
N GLY A 327 3.05 -19.26 6.19
CA GLY A 327 2.41 -19.83 5.01
C GLY A 327 2.35 -18.83 3.85
N GLN A 328 1.92 -17.60 4.11
CA GLN A 328 1.84 -16.55 3.09
C GLN A 328 3.22 -16.06 2.65
N LEU A 329 4.16 -15.86 3.58
CA LEU A 329 5.53 -15.47 3.25
C LEU A 329 6.21 -16.49 2.33
N ALA A 330 6.15 -17.78 2.69
CA ALA A 330 6.73 -18.84 1.88
C ALA A 330 6.02 -19.01 0.53
N TYR A 331 4.72 -18.72 0.47
CA TYR A 331 3.98 -18.71 -0.80
C TYR A 331 4.44 -17.56 -1.72
N SER A 332 4.56 -16.34 -1.18
CA SER A 332 5.03 -15.19 -1.95
C SER A 332 6.47 -15.37 -2.44
N ASP A 333 7.36 -15.94 -1.61
CA ASP A 333 8.73 -16.32 -2.03
C ASP A 333 8.74 -17.33 -3.18
N TYR A 334 7.85 -18.32 -3.15
CA TYR A 334 7.70 -19.29 -4.23
C TYR A 334 7.20 -18.63 -5.53
N GLU A 335 6.19 -17.77 -5.46
CA GLU A 335 5.64 -17.07 -6.61
C GLU A 335 6.68 -16.13 -7.26
N PHE A 336 7.49 -15.43 -6.45
CA PHE A 336 8.63 -14.66 -6.96
C PHE A 336 9.67 -15.55 -7.66
N GLY A 337 9.90 -16.74 -7.10
CA GLY A 337 10.79 -17.74 -7.66
C GLY A 337 10.46 -18.07 -9.12
N ARG A 338 9.17 -18.17 -9.45
CA ARG A 338 8.69 -18.42 -10.82
C ARG A 338 9.08 -17.32 -11.80
N ILE A 339 9.10 -16.06 -11.36
CA ILE A 339 9.53 -14.91 -12.17
C ILE A 339 11.03 -15.04 -12.49
N LEU A 340 11.85 -15.34 -11.49
CA LEU A 340 13.30 -15.53 -11.67
C LEU A 340 13.60 -16.74 -12.56
N ASP A 341 12.88 -17.85 -12.39
CA ASP A 341 13.01 -19.05 -13.23
C ASP A 341 12.68 -18.73 -14.69
N TYR A 342 11.68 -17.87 -14.93
CA TYR A 342 11.37 -17.40 -16.27
C TYR A 342 12.48 -16.52 -16.85
N LEU A 343 13.03 -15.58 -16.07
CA LEU A 343 14.17 -14.75 -16.49
C LEU A 343 15.41 -15.59 -16.82
N GLU A 344 15.68 -16.64 -16.04
CA GLU A 344 16.76 -17.58 -16.31
C GLU A 344 16.50 -18.34 -17.62
N LYS A 345 15.27 -18.85 -17.81
CA LYS A 345 14.85 -19.56 -19.03
C LYS A 345 15.04 -18.72 -20.30
N ILE A 346 14.79 -17.42 -20.25
CA ILE A 346 14.96 -16.52 -21.41
C ILE A 346 16.35 -15.87 -21.49
N GLY A 347 17.27 -16.22 -20.58
CA GLY A 347 18.65 -15.72 -20.58
C GLY A 347 18.81 -14.25 -20.13
N GLU A 348 17.83 -13.70 -19.42
CA GLU A 348 17.81 -12.30 -18.99
C GLU A 348 18.24 -12.11 -17.52
N LEU A 349 18.24 -13.17 -16.70
CA LEU A 349 18.51 -13.08 -15.26
C LEU A 349 19.88 -12.47 -14.95
N ASP A 350 20.94 -12.88 -15.66
CA ASP A 350 22.30 -12.38 -15.42
C ASP A 350 22.43 -10.86 -15.63
N ASN A 351 21.67 -10.31 -16.58
CA ASN A 351 21.64 -8.88 -16.91
C ASN A 351 20.43 -8.17 -16.27
N THR A 352 19.86 -8.72 -15.20
CA THR A 352 18.80 -8.08 -14.43
C THR A 352 19.32 -7.73 -13.05
N ILE A 353 19.19 -6.46 -12.64
CA ILE A 353 19.37 -6.09 -11.23
C ILE A 353 18.08 -6.40 -10.48
N VAL A 354 18.17 -7.35 -9.56
CA VAL A 354 17.08 -7.78 -8.69
C VAL A 354 17.33 -7.20 -7.30
N MET A 355 16.37 -6.44 -6.79
CA MET A 355 16.39 -5.92 -5.42
C MET A 355 15.17 -6.45 -4.65
N PHE A 356 15.38 -6.86 -3.40
CA PHE A 356 14.32 -7.27 -2.49
C PHE A 356 14.43 -6.49 -1.19
N THR A 357 13.31 -5.93 -0.71
CA THR A 357 13.20 -5.34 0.63
C THR A 357 11.76 -5.34 1.13
N SER A 358 11.57 -5.12 2.44
CA SER A 358 10.30 -4.68 3.03
C SER A 358 10.14 -3.16 2.91
N ASP A 359 8.91 -2.65 3.02
CA ASP A 359 8.61 -1.22 3.08
C ASP A 359 8.68 -0.63 4.50
N ASN A 360 8.57 -1.47 5.53
CA ASN A 360 8.80 -1.14 6.93
C ASN A 360 8.99 -2.42 7.77
N GLY A 361 9.35 -2.21 9.04
CA GLY A 361 9.38 -3.28 10.03
C GLY A 361 8.00 -3.92 10.26
N GLY A 362 7.97 -5.04 10.96
CA GLY A 362 6.74 -5.82 11.14
C GLY A 362 5.62 -5.03 11.84
N SER A 363 4.38 -5.23 11.38
CA SER A 363 3.21 -4.58 11.99
C SER A 363 2.80 -5.24 13.31
N GLY A 364 2.62 -4.42 14.35
CA GLY A 364 2.07 -4.84 15.63
C GLY A 364 0.56 -4.58 15.78
N GLU A 365 -0.12 -4.16 14.71
CA GLU A 365 -1.50 -3.63 14.73
C GLU A 365 -2.54 -4.69 15.15
N GLY A 366 -2.22 -5.98 15.01
CA GLY A 366 -3.01 -7.08 15.58
C GLY A 366 -3.07 -7.14 17.10
N GLY A 367 -2.24 -6.36 17.80
CA GLY A 367 -2.29 -6.22 19.25
C GLY A 367 -1.92 -7.48 20.02
N LEU A 368 -2.32 -7.54 21.29
CA LEU A 368 -1.84 -8.58 22.23
C LEU A 368 -2.39 -9.99 21.92
N HIS A 369 -3.54 -10.07 21.27
CA HIS A 369 -4.24 -11.34 20.99
C HIS A 369 -4.27 -11.69 19.49
N GLY A 370 -3.73 -10.84 18.62
CA GLY A 370 -4.02 -10.88 17.20
C GLY A 370 -5.46 -10.43 16.94
N THR A 371 -5.86 -10.39 15.67
CA THR A 371 -7.25 -10.07 15.33
C THR A 371 -7.74 -10.88 14.13
N PHE A 372 -9.00 -11.31 14.17
CA PHE A 372 -9.71 -11.84 13.01
C PHE A 372 -10.26 -10.71 12.10
N ASN A 373 -10.29 -9.48 12.59
CA ASN A 373 -10.80 -8.31 11.88
C ASN A 373 -10.02 -7.03 12.24
N GLU A 374 -9.10 -6.62 11.38
CA GLU A 374 -8.31 -5.39 11.54
C GLU A 374 -9.16 -4.11 11.47
N ASN A 375 -10.33 -4.13 10.82
CA ASN A 375 -11.23 -2.97 10.80
C ASN A 375 -11.71 -2.55 12.20
N GLY A 376 -11.54 -3.39 13.23
CA GLY A 376 -11.69 -2.99 14.63
C GLY A 376 -10.74 -1.85 15.03
N PHE A 377 -9.48 -1.88 14.59
CA PHE A 377 -8.47 -0.84 14.88
C PHE A 377 -8.91 0.53 14.35
N PHE A 378 -9.27 0.61 13.07
CA PHE A 378 -9.70 1.85 12.41
C PHE A 378 -10.99 2.44 12.99
N ASN A 379 -11.79 1.63 13.67
CA ASN A 379 -13.04 2.04 14.31
C ASN A 379 -12.93 2.21 15.84
N GLY A 380 -11.72 2.31 16.38
CA GLY A 380 -11.49 2.59 17.80
C GLY A 380 -11.83 1.42 18.73
N ARG A 381 -11.86 0.20 18.21
CA ARG A 381 -11.95 -1.05 18.98
C ARG A 381 -10.73 -1.95 18.70
N PRO A 382 -9.50 -1.47 18.98
CA PRO A 382 -8.31 -2.31 18.89
C PRO A 382 -8.34 -3.42 19.96
N ASN A 383 -7.49 -4.43 19.82
CA ASN A 383 -7.33 -5.55 20.77
C ASN A 383 -8.60 -6.38 20.98
N ILE A 384 -9.09 -7.01 19.92
CA ILE A 384 -10.18 -7.98 20.03
C ILE A 384 -9.79 -9.07 21.06
N PRO A 385 -10.63 -9.37 22.06
CA PRO A 385 -10.31 -10.34 23.10
C PRO A 385 -10.06 -11.75 22.57
N TYR A 386 -9.29 -12.52 23.32
CA TYR A 386 -9.00 -13.93 23.03
C TYR A 386 -10.29 -14.76 22.81
N GLU A 387 -11.34 -14.54 23.60
CA GLU A 387 -12.60 -15.28 23.56
C GLU A 387 -13.35 -15.12 22.21
N ILE A 388 -13.14 -13.99 21.53
CA ILE A 388 -13.71 -13.74 20.21
C ILE A 388 -12.79 -14.34 19.13
N ASN A 389 -11.49 -14.06 19.21
CA ASN A 389 -10.51 -14.57 18.24
C ASN A 389 -10.47 -16.11 18.19
N SER A 390 -10.57 -16.77 19.33
CA SER A 390 -10.52 -18.24 19.44
C SER A 390 -11.64 -18.96 18.69
N GLN A 391 -12.78 -18.30 18.46
CA GLN A 391 -13.91 -18.84 17.67
C GLN A 391 -13.52 -19.08 16.19
N TYR A 392 -12.51 -18.37 15.71
CA TYR A 392 -12.04 -18.43 14.33
C TYR A 392 -10.74 -19.23 14.15
N MET A 393 -10.24 -19.89 15.19
CA MET A 393 -8.94 -20.59 15.16
C MET A 393 -8.78 -21.55 13.97
N ASN A 394 -9.82 -22.36 13.67
CA ASN A 394 -9.79 -23.33 12.57
C ASN A 394 -9.89 -22.69 11.18
N GLN A 395 -10.24 -21.40 11.11
CA GLN A 395 -10.39 -20.63 9.87
C GLN A 395 -9.20 -19.70 9.64
N TRP A 396 -8.35 -19.50 10.64
CA TRP A 396 -7.25 -18.54 10.59
C TRP A 396 -6.37 -18.75 9.35
N GLY A 397 -6.20 -17.68 8.58
CA GLY A 397 -5.44 -17.67 7.33
C GLY A 397 -6.23 -17.98 6.06
N ASN A 398 -7.50 -18.35 6.15
CA ASN A 398 -8.35 -18.55 4.97
C ASN A 398 -8.91 -17.22 4.43
N ARG A 399 -9.79 -17.27 3.43
CA ARG A 399 -10.37 -16.06 2.81
C ARG A 399 -11.32 -15.21 3.68
N VAL A 400 -11.76 -15.67 4.85
CA VAL A 400 -12.91 -15.08 5.57
C VAL A 400 -12.60 -14.03 6.62
N GLY A 401 -11.36 -13.96 7.11
CA GLY A 401 -10.97 -12.99 8.13
C GLY A 401 -9.95 -11.99 7.61
N VAL A 402 -9.87 -10.85 8.32
CA VAL A 402 -8.79 -9.89 8.16
C VAL A 402 -7.70 -10.20 9.18
N TRP A 403 -7.00 -11.32 8.96
CA TRP A 403 -6.15 -11.94 9.98
C TRP A 403 -4.90 -11.12 10.29
N HIS A 404 -4.68 -10.78 11.55
CA HIS A 404 -3.42 -10.20 12.00
C HIS A 404 -2.80 -11.02 13.15
N VAL A 405 -1.50 -11.29 13.08
CA VAL A 405 -0.75 -11.98 14.14
C VAL A 405 -0.64 -11.13 15.41
N THR A 406 -0.34 -11.75 16.56
CA THR A 406 -0.05 -11.02 17.79
C THR A 406 1.22 -10.17 17.68
N ALA A 407 1.26 -9.06 18.41
CA ALA A 407 2.44 -8.21 18.54
C ALA A 407 3.68 -8.98 19.05
N GLY A 408 3.49 -10.04 19.84
CA GLY A 408 4.59 -10.91 20.29
C GLY A 408 5.31 -11.60 19.13
N TRP A 409 4.55 -12.16 18.17
CA TRP A 409 5.13 -12.76 16.97
C TRP A 409 5.76 -11.72 16.04
N THR A 410 5.16 -10.54 15.93
CA THR A 410 5.80 -9.43 15.21
C THR A 410 7.14 -9.04 15.85
N GLN A 411 7.24 -9.02 17.18
CA GLN A 411 8.49 -8.66 17.87
C GLN A 411 9.56 -9.73 17.63
N ALA A 412 9.15 -11.01 17.53
CA ALA A 412 10.04 -12.07 17.09
C ALA A 412 10.53 -11.83 15.66
N GLY A 413 9.63 -11.42 14.77
CA GLY A 413 9.95 -11.00 13.41
C GLY A 413 10.91 -9.82 13.27
N ASN A 414 10.89 -8.88 14.22
CA ASN A 414 11.78 -7.70 14.21
C ASN A 414 13.13 -7.95 14.91
N THR A 415 13.41 -9.20 15.32
CA THR A 415 14.65 -9.54 16.02
C THR A 415 15.89 -9.06 15.25
N PRO A 416 16.86 -8.38 15.91
CA PRO A 416 16.99 -8.24 17.36
C PRO A 416 16.49 -6.90 17.93
N PHE A 417 15.71 -6.14 17.17
CA PHE A 417 15.41 -4.74 17.43
C PHE A 417 14.21 -4.53 18.38
N GLN A 418 14.05 -3.30 18.86
CA GLN A 418 12.91 -2.87 19.65
C GLN A 418 11.76 -2.38 18.76
N PHE A 419 10.52 -2.57 19.22
CA PHE A 419 9.29 -2.07 18.61
C PHE A 419 9.00 -2.60 17.18
N PHE A 420 8.23 -1.82 16.43
CA PHE A 420 7.40 -2.25 15.29
C PHE A 420 7.26 -1.12 14.27
N LYS A 421 6.60 -1.41 13.15
CA LYS A 421 5.96 -0.43 12.25
C LYS A 421 5.39 0.75 13.05
N GLN A 422 5.47 1.95 12.47
CA GLN A 422 5.16 3.27 13.05
C GLN A 422 6.23 3.86 14.00
N SER A 423 7.21 3.08 14.47
CA SER A 423 8.26 3.57 15.37
C SER A 423 9.51 4.04 14.63
N ALA A 424 10.18 5.08 15.14
CA ALA A 424 11.50 5.52 14.66
C ALA A 424 12.66 4.61 15.12
N HIS A 425 12.38 3.63 15.99
CA HIS A 425 13.35 2.61 16.42
C HIS A 425 13.58 1.57 15.33
N ARG A 426 14.67 0.80 15.45
CA ARG A 426 15.08 -0.17 14.42
C ARG A 426 14.05 -1.25 14.12
N GLY A 427 13.15 -1.61 15.05
CA GLY A 427 12.08 -2.57 14.74
C GLY A 427 10.96 -2.00 13.87
N GLY A 428 10.90 -0.68 13.67
CA GLY A 428 9.99 -0.04 12.73
C GLY A 428 10.61 0.27 11.37
N ASN A 429 11.93 0.42 11.30
CA ASN A 429 12.59 0.95 10.12
C ASN A 429 13.84 0.22 9.65
N ALA A 430 14.37 -0.80 10.35
CA ALA A 430 15.50 -1.58 9.86
C ALA A 430 14.98 -2.83 9.14
N ASP A 431 15.31 -2.94 7.86
CA ASP A 431 14.68 -3.91 6.95
C ASP A 431 15.73 -4.70 6.17
N PRO A 432 15.39 -5.94 5.77
CA PRO A 432 16.33 -6.76 5.02
C PRO A 432 16.41 -6.28 3.58
N LEU A 433 17.60 -5.96 3.09
CA LEU A 433 17.82 -5.67 1.67
C LEU A 433 18.71 -6.72 1.02
N ILE A 434 18.26 -7.29 -0.08
CA ILE A 434 19.06 -8.16 -0.96
C ILE A 434 19.22 -7.49 -2.31
N VAL A 435 20.45 -7.45 -2.84
CA VAL A 435 20.74 -6.98 -4.20
C VAL A 435 21.50 -8.07 -4.96
N SER A 436 20.92 -8.55 -6.06
CA SER A 436 21.51 -9.56 -6.94
C SER A 436 21.60 -9.01 -8.36
N TRP A 437 22.80 -9.01 -8.94
CA TRP A 437 23.02 -8.60 -10.32
C TRP A 437 24.26 -9.33 -10.88
N PRO A 438 24.11 -10.56 -11.39
CA PRO A 438 25.25 -11.43 -11.70
C PRO A 438 26.27 -10.85 -12.68
N LYS A 439 25.84 -9.97 -13.61
CA LYS A 439 26.74 -9.29 -14.54
C LYS A 439 27.40 -8.03 -13.97
N GLY A 440 26.79 -7.37 -13.00
CA GLY A 440 27.31 -6.12 -12.42
C GLY A 440 27.97 -6.26 -11.04
N ILE A 441 27.79 -7.40 -10.37
CA ILE A 441 28.46 -7.74 -9.11
C ILE A 441 29.48 -8.85 -9.39
N ASP A 442 30.75 -8.60 -9.02
CA ASP A 442 31.81 -9.60 -9.14
C ASP A 442 31.44 -10.84 -8.31
N LYS A 443 31.44 -12.03 -8.95
CA LYS A 443 31.07 -13.31 -8.31
C LYS A 443 31.81 -13.60 -7.02
N LYS A 444 33.01 -13.05 -6.81
CA LYS A 444 33.75 -13.19 -5.53
C LYS A 444 33.02 -12.55 -4.34
N ASN A 445 32.10 -11.63 -4.61
CA ASN A 445 31.32 -10.90 -3.63
C ASN A 445 29.99 -11.59 -3.28
N ASN A 446 29.59 -12.61 -4.03
CA ASN A 446 28.34 -13.33 -3.82
C ASN A 446 28.22 -13.92 -2.40
N GLY A 447 27.03 -13.81 -1.79
CA GLY A 447 26.73 -14.31 -0.46
C GLY A 447 27.20 -13.42 0.70
N GLN A 448 27.99 -12.38 0.41
CA GLN A 448 28.57 -11.52 1.44
C GLN A 448 27.56 -10.53 2.01
N VAL A 449 27.85 -10.06 3.24
CA VAL A 449 27.08 -9.03 3.95
C VAL A 449 27.71 -7.65 3.72
N ARG A 450 26.88 -6.61 3.71
CA ARG A 450 27.22 -5.19 3.64
C ARG A 450 26.63 -4.48 4.85
N ASN A 451 27.46 -3.76 5.59
CA ASN A 451 27.11 -3.08 6.83
C ASN A 451 27.04 -1.55 6.70
N GLN A 452 27.26 -1.04 5.49
CA GLN A 452 27.11 0.38 5.19
C GLN A 452 25.70 0.84 5.50
N TYR A 453 25.59 2.03 6.10
CA TYR A 453 24.29 2.59 6.41
C TYR A 453 23.59 3.09 5.14
N HIS A 454 22.41 2.55 4.86
CA HIS A 454 21.57 2.98 3.75
C HIS A 454 20.12 3.16 4.15
N HIS A 455 19.40 3.95 3.36
CA HIS A 455 17.97 4.19 3.51
C HIS A 455 17.24 3.90 2.18
N ILE A 456 15.93 3.66 2.22
CA ILE A 456 15.13 3.26 1.06
C ILE A 456 15.19 4.25 -0.12
N ILE A 457 15.45 5.52 0.19
CA ILE A 457 15.66 6.58 -0.81
C ILE A 457 16.93 6.38 -1.66
N ASP A 458 17.85 5.51 -1.23
CA ASP A 458 19.09 5.18 -1.94
C ASP A 458 18.85 4.20 -3.11
N ILE A 459 17.71 3.52 -3.16
CA ILE A 459 17.39 2.54 -4.21
C ILE A 459 17.25 3.19 -5.59
N ALA A 460 16.47 4.27 -5.71
CA ALA A 460 16.28 4.97 -6.98
C ALA A 460 17.60 5.44 -7.63
N PRO A 461 18.49 6.19 -6.95
CA PRO A 461 19.78 6.56 -7.53
C PRO A 461 20.69 5.35 -7.80
N THR A 462 20.61 4.29 -6.99
CA THR A 462 21.34 3.03 -7.25
C THR A 462 20.91 2.38 -8.57
N ILE A 463 19.60 2.35 -8.84
CA ILE A 463 19.03 1.84 -10.09
C ILE A 463 19.49 2.69 -11.27
N LEU A 464 19.41 4.02 -11.18
CA LEU A 464 19.83 4.92 -12.25
C LEU A 464 21.32 4.79 -12.55
N GLU A 465 22.17 4.69 -11.53
CA GLU A 465 23.61 4.46 -11.70
C GLU A 465 23.89 3.11 -12.35
N ALA A 466 23.22 2.04 -11.90
CA ALA A 466 23.35 0.70 -12.51
C ALA A 466 22.90 0.70 -13.98
N CYS A 467 21.92 1.52 -14.34
CA CYS A 467 21.42 1.69 -15.70
C CYS A 467 22.30 2.62 -16.56
N GLY A 468 23.24 3.36 -15.96
CA GLY A 468 24.03 4.38 -16.65
C GLY A 468 23.21 5.58 -17.10
N VAL A 469 22.16 5.94 -16.34
CA VAL A 469 21.23 7.04 -16.65
C VAL A 469 21.46 8.21 -15.69
N GLU A 470 21.77 9.38 -16.23
CA GLU A 470 21.81 10.63 -15.46
C GLU A 470 20.39 11.22 -15.33
N ALA A 471 20.00 11.59 -14.12
CA ALA A 471 18.71 12.23 -13.87
C ALA A 471 18.66 13.63 -14.50
N PRO A 472 17.66 13.94 -15.35
CA PRO A 472 17.54 15.26 -15.96
C PRO A 472 17.27 16.36 -14.92
N LYS A 473 17.89 17.52 -15.09
CA LYS A 473 17.66 18.71 -14.23
C LYS A 473 16.29 19.35 -14.46
N VAL A 474 15.70 19.14 -15.64
CA VAL A 474 14.40 19.67 -16.03
C VAL A 474 13.60 18.56 -16.70
N LEU A 475 12.38 18.34 -16.24
CA LEU A 475 11.41 17.42 -16.85
C LEU A 475 10.10 18.18 -17.05
N ASP A 476 9.54 18.07 -18.26
CA ASP A 476 8.28 18.74 -18.65
C ASP A 476 8.25 20.25 -18.32
N GLY A 477 9.41 20.91 -18.44
CA GLY A 477 9.58 22.34 -18.14
C GLY A 477 9.72 22.68 -16.66
N VAL A 478 9.71 21.69 -15.76
CA VAL A 478 9.85 21.85 -14.30
C VAL A 478 11.25 21.48 -13.86
N GLU A 479 11.93 22.39 -13.15
CA GLU A 479 13.21 22.10 -12.49
C GLU A 479 13.00 21.02 -11.42
N GLN A 480 13.77 19.94 -11.54
CA GLN A 480 13.67 18.81 -10.66
C GLN A 480 14.53 19.03 -9.42
N MET A 481 13.95 18.76 -8.25
CA MET A 481 14.71 18.80 -7.01
C MET A 481 15.74 17.67 -6.97
N PRO A 482 16.89 17.84 -6.30
CA PRO A 482 17.90 16.79 -6.19
C PRO A 482 17.33 15.52 -5.54
N PHE A 483 17.98 14.39 -5.77
CA PHE A 483 17.75 13.23 -4.90
C PHE A 483 18.32 13.52 -3.51
N ASP A 484 17.57 13.12 -2.48
CA ASP A 484 18.10 13.02 -1.11
C ASP A 484 18.89 11.71 -0.94
N GLY A 485 18.59 10.72 -1.79
CA GLY A 485 19.27 9.44 -1.91
C GLY A 485 20.69 9.54 -2.46
N VAL A 486 21.55 8.62 -2.02
CA VAL A 486 22.89 8.40 -2.58
C VAL A 486 22.99 6.97 -3.11
N PRO A 487 23.67 6.73 -4.24
CA PRO A 487 23.76 5.40 -4.81
C PRO A 487 24.60 4.46 -3.93
N MET A 488 24.19 3.19 -3.86
CA MET A 488 24.81 2.12 -3.05
C MET A 488 25.88 1.33 -3.83
N ASN A 489 26.05 1.59 -5.12
CA ASN A 489 26.88 0.79 -6.03
C ASN A 489 28.34 0.66 -5.57
N TYR A 490 28.87 1.68 -4.88
CA TYR A 490 30.21 1.67 -4.31
C TYR A 490 30.44 0.49 -3.34
N ALA A 491 29.39 0.09 -2.60
CA ALA A 491 29.43 -1.01 -1.64
C ALA A 491 29.42 -2.38 -2.35
N PHE A 492 29.02 -2.47 -3.62
CA PHE A 492 28.97 -3.75 -4.33
C PHE A 492 30.37 -4.37 -4.47
N ALA A 493 31.37 -3.53 -4.76
CA ALA A 493 32.74 -3.96 -5.00
C ALA A 493 33.55 -4.18 -3.71
N ASN A 494 33.29 -3.38 -2.66
CA ASN A 494 34.12 -3.35 -1.46
C ASN A 494 33.27 -3.44 -0.17
N PRO A 495 33.30 -4.55 0.58
CA PRO A 495 32.57 -4.68 1.85
C PRO A 495 33.04 -3.71 2.95
N LYS A 496 34.23 -3.11 2.80
CA LYS A 496 34.83 -2.18 3.75
C LYS A 496 34.82 -0.73 3.23
N ALA A 497 33.98 -0.42 2.25
CA ALA A 497 33.84 0.97 1.83
C ALA A 497 33.22 1.79 2.96
N GLU A 498 33.68 3.05 3.09
CA GLU A 498 33.12 4.02 4.02
C GLU A 498 31.68 4.37 3.64
N ASP A 499 30.86 4.74 4.64
CA ASP A 499 29.49 5.19 4.42
C ASP A 499 29.48 6.45 3.56
N THR A 500 28.66 6.46 2.50
CA THR A 500 28.38 7.69 1.75
C THR A 500 27.20 8.46 2.36
N ARG A 501 26.31 7.77 3.08
CA ARG A 501 25.23 8.37 3.86
C ARG A 501 25.63 8.47 5.33
N THR A 502 25.87 9.69 5.79
CA THR A 502 26.26 9.95 7.17
C THR A 502 25.12 10.44 8.06
N VAL A 503 24.03 10.98 7.48
CA VAL A 503 22.87 11.53 8.21
C VAL A 503 21.56 11.06 7.59
N GLN A 504 20.58 10.69 8.43
CA GLN A 504 19.20 10.43 8.03
C GLN A 504 18.25 10.69 9.21
N TYR A 505 17.20 11.47 8.98
CA TYR A 505 16.14 11.66 9.98
C TYR A 505 15.00 10.65 9.78
N TYR A 506 14.21 10.46 10.83
CA TYR A 506 13.01 9.64 10.87
C TYR A 506 11.91 10.40 11.59
N GLU A 507 10.72 10.40 11.01
CA GLU A 507 9.51 10.83 11.70
C GLU A 507 8.33 9.97 11.25
N MET A 508 7.50 9.57 12.21
CA MET A 508 6.21 8.92 11.94
C MET A 508 5.27 9.12 13.12
N PHE A 509 4.13 9.79 12.90
CA PHE A 509 3.11 10.03 13.93
C PHE A 509 3.67 10.61 15.25
N GLY A 510 4.56 11.58 15.14
CA GLY A 510 5.22 12.25 16.26
C GLY A 510 6.44 11.51 16.81
N ASN A 511 6.66 10.24 16.47
CA ASN A 511 7.91 9.55 16.77
C ASN A 511 9.04 10.24 16.02
N ARG A 512 10.18 10.48 16.67
CA ARG A 512 11.32 11.21 16.09
C ARG A 512 12.56 10.36 16.19
N GLY A 513 13.39 10.42 15.16
CA GLY A 513 14.67 9.74 15.12
C GLY A 513 15.68 10.46 14.24
N ILE A 514 16.95 10.30 14.56
CA ILE A 514 18.05 10.80 13.73
C ILE A 514 19.22 9.82 13.83
N TYR A 515 19.82 9.51 12.69
CA TYR A 515 21.10 8.84 12.58
C TYR A 515 22.16 9.86 12.17
N ALA A 516 23.34 9.80 12.81
CA ALA A 516 24.52 10.54 12.41
C ALA A 516 25.81 9.76 12.74
N ASP A 517 26.56 9.35 11.72
CA ASP A 517 27.91 8.75 11.83
C ASP A 517 28.04 7.56 12.80
N GLY A 518 27.00 6.72 12.88
CA GLY A 518 26.93 5.56 13.77
C GLY A 518 26.18 5.81 15.07
N TRP A 519 25.86 7.07 15.41
CA TRP A 519 25.02 7.41 16.55
C TRP A 519 23.56 7.57 16.12
N THR A 520 22.64 7.21 17.00
CA THR A 520 21.23 7.49 16.81
C THR A 520 20.57 7.99 18.08
N ALA A 521 19.72 9.01 17.94
CA ALA A 521 18.81 9.45 18.98
C ALA A 521 17.38 9.21 18.49
N VAL A 522 16.55 8.61 19.34
CA VAL A 522 15.19 8.21 18.99
C VAL A 522 14.24 8.43 20.15
N THR A 523 12.94 8.54 19.87
CA THR A 523 11.89 8.60 20.88
C THR A 523 10.63 7.89 20.42
N LEU A 524 9.90 7.34 21.39
CA LEU A 524 8.57 6.79 21.19
C LEU A 524 7.53 7.78 21.72
N HIS A 525 6.85 8.47 20.81
CA HIS A 525 5.95 9.56 21.14
C HIS A 525 4.78 9.08 22.00
N ARG A 526 4.56 9.73 23.15
CA ARG A 526 3.50 9.38 24.12
C ARG A 526 3.55 7.93 24.60
N ASN A 527 4.70 7.25 24.47
CA ASN A 527 4.85 5.81 24.71
C ASN A 527 3.81 4.96 23.92
N LYS A 528 3.36 5.44 22.75
CA LYS A 528 2.26 4.81 22.00
C LYS A 528 2.72 3.56 21.26
N ARG A 529 2.06 2.43 21.50
CA ARG A 529 2.23 1.20 20.72
C ARG A 529 1.31 1.15 19.51
N PRO A 530 1.65 0.38 18.45
CA PRO A 530 0.87 0.37 17.20
C PRO A 530 -0.59 -0.07 17.36
N TRP A 531 -0.91 -0.89 18.38
CA TRP A 531 -2.28 -1.30 18.70
C TRP A 531 -3.09 -0.24 19.46
N VAL A 532 -2.53 0.95 19.68
CA VAL A 532 -3.20 2.09 20.31
C VAL A 532 -3.41 3.16 19.25
N LEU A 533 -4.67 3.41 18.88
CA LEU A 533 -5.01 4.36 17.81
C LEU A 533 -4.59 5.80 18.14
N ASN A 534 -4.87 6.27 19.36
CA ASN A 534 -4.45 7.57 19.87
C ASN A 534 -4.00 7.45 21.32
N ALA A 535 -3.01 8.23 21.73
CA ALA A 535 -2.51 8.30 23.10
C ALA A 535 -2.49 9.77 23.58
N GLU A 536 -2.62 10.01 24.87
CA GLU A 536 -2.50 11.36 25.45
C GLU A 536 -1.04 11.75 25.68
N GLY A 537 -0.72 13.05 25.63
CA GLY A 537 0.62 13.58 25.95
C GLY A 537 1.07 14.72 25.03
N THR A 538 2.22 15.30 25.35
CA THR A 538 2.86 16.37 24.58
C THR A 538 4.26 15.95 24.15
N LEU A 539 4.82 16.62 23.13
CA LEU A 539 6.18 16.39 22.66
C LEU A 539 7.26 16.63 23.71
N ASP A 540 6.99 17.48 24.72
CA ASP A 540 7.90 17.78 25.83
C ASP A 540 7.97 16.64 26.85
N GLY A 541 6.95 15.78 26.89
CA GLY A 541 6.90 14.60 27.77
C GLY A 541 7.62 13.38 27.18
N ASP A 542 8.07 13.46 25.94
CA ASP A 542 8.73 12.35 25.26
C ASP A 542 10.14 12.11 25.80
N VAL A 543 10.44 10.84 26.07
CA VAL A 543 11.77 10.41 26.49
C VAL A 543 12.62 10.14 25.25
N TRP A 544 13.75 10.82 25.15
CA TRP A 544 14.75 10.55 24.13
C TRP A 544 15.77 9.53 24.62
N GLU A 545 16.08 8.60 23.75
CA GLU A 545 17.09 7.57 23.94
C GLU A 545 18.27 7.82 23.00
N LEU A 546 19.45 7.35 23.38
CA LEU A 546 20.68 7.52 22.60
C LEU A 546 21.40 6.18 22.46
N TYR A 547 21.88 5.85 21.27
CA TYR A 547 22.58 4.60 20.98
C TYR A 547 23.78 4.81 20.05
N ASN A 548 24.81 3.97 20.20
CA ASN A 548 25.94 3.87 19.27
C ASN A 548 25.86 2.55 18.52
N LEU A 549 25.36 2.58 17.29
CA LEU A 549 25.08 1.40 16.46
C LEU A 549 26.33 0.65 16.00
N LYS A 550 27.51 1.29 16.07
CA LYS A 550 28.80 0.61 15.83
C LYS A 550 29.17 -0.37 16.93
N GLU A 551 28.61 -0.19 18.13
CA GLU A 551 28.86 -1.03 19.31
C GLU A 551 27.61 -1.82 19.74
N ASP A 552 26.42 -1.36 19.38
CA ASP A 552 25.13 -1.95 19.76
C ASP A 552 24.21 -2.07 18.53
N PHE A 553 24.41 -3.14 17.76
CA PHE A 553 23.62 -3.45 16.57
C PHE A 553 22.11 -3.49 16.86
N SER A 554 21.73 -4.02 18.03
CA SER A 554 20.35 -4.24 18.46
C SER A 554 19.60 -3.01 18.92
N GLN A 555 20.28 -1.88 19.19
CA GLN A 555 19.68 -0.72 19.86
C GLN A 555 19.08 -1.15 21.23
N SER A 556 19.91 -1.73 22.10
CA SER A 556 19.50 -2.35 23.37
C SER A 556 20.02 -1.64 24.63
N ASN A 557 21.05 -0.81 24.51
CA ASN A 557 21.71 -0.13 25.63
C ASN A 557 21.60 1.39 25.47
N ASN A 558 20.59 1.97 26.11
CA ASN A 558 20.38 3.42 26.10
C ASN A 558 21.53 4.15 26.84
N LEU A 559 22.14 5.09 26.13
CA LEU A 559 23.31 5.87 26.53
C LEU A 559 22.99 7.33 26.89
N ALA A 560 21.71 7.73 26.88
CA ALA A 560 21.29 9.11 27.06
C ALA A 560 21.86 9.74 28.34
N ASP A 561 21.74 9.04 29.48
CA ASP A 561 22.25 9.51 30.78
C ASP A 561 23.78 9.60 30.83
N LYS A 562 24.48 8.78 30.04
CA LYS A 562 25.95 8.73 30.00
C LYS A 562 26.54 9.77 29.06
N HIS A 563 25.82 10.14 28.00
CA HIS A 563 26.27 11.08 26.98
C HIS A 563 25.22 12.16 26.66
N PRO A 564 24.79 12.96 27.66
CA PRO A 564 23.72 13.95 27.47
C PRO A 564 24.07 15.03 26.44
N GLU A 565 25.34 15.42 26.34
CA GLU A 565 25.79 16.40 25.33
C GLU A 565 25.67 15.84 23.90
N LYS A 566 25.98 14.55 23.71
CA LYS A 566 25.81 13.89 22.40
C LYS A 566 24.34 13.75 22.04
N LEU A 567 23.48 13.46 23.02
CA LEU A 567 22.04 13.44 22.81
C LEU A 567 21.53 14.82 22.35
N LYS A 568 21.93 15.89 23.03
CA LYS A 568 21.55 17.26 22.68
C LYS A 568 22.03 17.69 21.30
N GLU A 569 23.24 17.28 20.92
CA GLU A 569 23.78 17.46 19.57
C GLU A 569 22.83 16.83 18.52
N LEU A 570 22.44 15.57 18.72
CA LEU A 570 21.55 14.86 17.80
C LEU A 570 20.14 15.43 17.78
N GLN A 571 19.57 15.82 18.92
CA GLN A 571 18.28 16.52 18.97
C GLN A 571 18.32 17.82 18.16
N THR A 572 19.42 18.58 18.27
CA THR A 572 19.61 19.80 17.47
C THR A 572 19.73 19.48 15.98
N LEU A 573 20.46 18.41 15.62
CA LEU A 573 20.57 17.97 14.23
C LEU A 573 19.21 17.52 13.67
N PHE A 574 18.40 16.80 14.46
CA PHE A 574 17.03 16.46 14.09
C PHE A 574 16.22 17.71 13.75
N GLU A 575 16.24 18.73 14.61
CA GLU A 575 15.53 20.00 14.36
C GLU A 575 15.95 20.68 13.04
N VAL A 576 17.23 20.61 12.68
CA VAL A 576 17.76 21.16 11.43
C VAL A 576 17.25 20.37 10.22
N GLU A 577 17.42 19.04 10.23
CA GLU A 577 16.96 18.19 9.13
C GLU A 577 15.43 18.18 9.03
N ALA A 578 14.71 18.25 10.14
CA ALA A 578 13.25 18.34 10.18
C ALA A 578 12.73 19.60 9.48
N LYS A 579 13.34 20.77 9.74
CA LYS A 579 13.00 22.02 9.04
C LYS A 579 13.34 21.95 7.55
N LYS A 580 14.52 21.43 7.22
CA LYS A 580 14.99 21.30 5.83
C LYS A 580 14.08 20.41 5.00
N ASN A 581 13.49 19.38 5.61
CA ASN A 581 12.71 18.36 4.91
C ASN A 581 11.19 18.49 5.13
N ASN A 582 10.68 19.63 5.61
CA ASN A 582 9.23 19.87 5.82
C ASN A 582 8.54 18.91 6.81
N VAL A 583 9.25 18.45 7.83
CA VAL A 583 8.71 17.53 8.85
C VAL A 583 7.70 18.20 9.78
N PHE A 584 7.79 19.53 9.96
CA PHE A 584 6.88 20.27 10.83
C PHE A 584 5.58 20.70 10.11
N PRO A 585 4.43 20.72 10.81
CA PRO A 585 4.24 20.40 12.24
C PRO A 585 4.21 18.88 12.53
N LEU A 586 4.56 18.51 13.75
CA LEU A 586 4.44 17.13 14.24
C LEU A 586 3.03 16.88 14.78
N ASP A 587 2.42 15.78 14.39
CA ASP A 587 1.12 15.34 14.90
C ASP A 587 1.02 13.81 14.94
N GLY A 588 0.78 13.26 16.13
CA GLY A 588 0.65 11.83 16.39
C GLY A 588 -0.78 11.29 16.45
N ASP A 589 -1.80 12.14 16.27
CA ASP A 589 -3.21 11.79 16.42
C ASP A 589 -3.81 11.18 15.13
N ILE A 590 -3.74 9.85 15.02
CA ILE A 590 -4.16 9.08 13.83
C ILE A 590 -5.67 9.19 13.61
N GLY A 591 -6.48 8.96 14.65
CA GLY A 591 -7.94 8.90 14.53
C GLY A 591 -8.57 10.21 14.04
N PRO A 592 -8.27 11.37 14.66
CA PRO A 592 -8.75 12.66 14.18
C PRO A 592 -8.30 12.99 12.76
N ARG A 593 -7.04 12.70 12.40
CA ARG A 593 -6.53 12.90 11.03
C ARG A 593 -7.30 12.04 10.02
N PHE A 594 -7.51 10.76 10.34
CA PHE A 594 -8.26 9.84 9.47
C PHE A 594 -9.72 10.29 9.29
N ALA A 595 -10.39 10.66 10.38
CA ALA A 595 -11.77 11.19 10.31
C ALA A 595 -11.86 12.50 9.52
N ALA A 596 -10.85 13.38 9.61
CA ALA A 596 -10.81 14.61 8.83
C ALA A 596 -10.71 14.33 7.32
N MET A 597 -9.91 13.35 6.91
CA MET A 597 -9.80 12.98 5.49
C MET A 597 -11.10 12.40 4.94
N GLN A 598 -11.78 11.56 5.71
CA GLN A 598 -13.13 11.09 5.36
C GLN A 598 -14.11 12.25 5.18
N ALA A 599 -14.05 13.26 6.06
CA ALA A 599 -14.93 14.42 5.99
C ALA A 599 -14.63 15.36 4.81
N ILE A 600 -13.35 15.53 4.47
CA ILE A 600 -12.90 16.38 3.34
C ILE A 600 -13.32 15.75 1.99
N ALA A 601 -13.17 14.43 1.87
CA ALA A 601 -13.51 13.70 0.66
C ALA A 601 -15.03 13.52 0.45
N ALA A 602 -15.81 13.55 1.54
CA ALA A 602 -17.23 13.23 1.50
C ALA A 602 -18.04 14.23 0.63
N PRO A 603 -19.00 13.73 -0.17
CA PRO A 603 -19.97 14.58 -0.84
C PRO A 603 -20.76 15.45 0.13
N GLN A 604 -21.00 16.71 -0.25
CA GLN A 604 -21.69 17.68 0.60
C GLN A 604 -23.21 17.68 0.39
N GLU A 605 -23.67 17.05 -0.68
CA GLU A 605 -25.07 16.90 -1.03
C GLU A 605 -25.83 16.09 0.04
N LYS A 606 -27.08 16.49 0.30
CA LYS A 606 -27.99 15.75 1.19
C LYS A 606 -28.74 14.63 0.47
N GLU A 607 -28.75 14.71 -0.86
CA GLU A 607 -29.38 13.74 -1.75
C GLU A 607 -28.40 13.42 -2.88
N LEU A 608 -28.05 12.14 -3.00
CA LEU A 608 -27.20 11.60 -4.06
C LEU A 608 -28.01 10.60 -4.86
N VAL A 609 -27.88 10.64 -6.18
CA VAL A 609 -28.66 9.80 -7.10
C VAL A 609 -27.70 9.01 -7.98
N TYR A 610 -27.92 7.70 -8.03
CA TYR A 610 -27.13 6.74 -8.78
C TYR A 610 -28.03 5.97 -9.74
N TYR A 611 -27.50 5.63 -10.92
CA TYR A 611 -28.19 4.87 -11.95
C TYR A 611 -27.34 3.67 -12.36
N PRO A 612 -27.87 2.44 -12.35
CA PRO A 612 -27.13 1.29 -12.85
C PRO A 612 -26.87 1.39 -14.37
N PRO A 613 -25.84 0.73 -14.90
CA PRO A 613 -24.84 -0.07 -14.19
C PRO A 613 -23.71 0.78 -13.53
N ALA A 614 -23.90 2.10 -13.38
CA ALA A 614 -22.89 2.99 -12.83
C ALA A 614 -22.84 2.97 -11.29
N ALA A 615 -21.72 3.46 -10.72
CA ALA A 615 -21.36 3.43 -9.31
C ALA A 615 -20.97 2.04 -8.76
N ILE A 616 -20.05 1.39 -9.49
CA ILE A 616 -19.24 0.30 -8.96
C ILE A 616 -17.86 0.85 -8.55
N ARG A 617 -17.31 0.31 -7.48
CA ARG A 617 -16.02 0.64 -6.88
C ARG A 617 -15.85 2.09 -6.52
N VAL A 618 -16.92 2.69 -6.00
CA VAL A 618 -16.84 4.01 -5.42
C VAL A 618 -16.13 3.87 -4.08
N HIS A 619 -14.98 4.51 -3.94
CA HIS A 619 -14.25 4.50 -2.68
C HIS A 619 -15.13 5.07 -1.54
N GLU A 620 -15.10 4.48 -0.34
CA GLU A 620 -15.98 4.84 0.78
C GLU A 620 -15.94 6.34 1.11
N SER A 621 -14.76 6.95 1.05
CA SER A 621 -14.55 8.36 1.37
C SER A 621 -15.32 9.33 0.47
N VAL A 622 -15.68 8.93 -0.75
CA VAL A 622 -16.49 9.73 -1.69
C VAL A 622 -17.91 9.17 -1.85
N SER A 623 -18.29 8.19 -1.03
CA SER A 623 -19.64 7.64 -0.96
C SER A 623 -20.55 8.51 -0.07
N PRO A 624 -21.88 8.30 -0.08
CA PRO A 624 -22.79 9.04 0.79
C PRO A 624 -22.38 8.99 2.28
N PRO A 625 -22.18 10.13 2.97
CA PRO A 625 -21.70 10.15 4.34
C PRO A 625 -22.84 9.90 5.33
N ILE A 626 -23.21 8.62 5.51
CA ILE A 626 -24.37 8.20 6.32
C ILE A 626 -24.04 7.75 7.74
N LYS A 627 -22.76 7.59 8.07
CA LYS A 627 -22.32 7.13 9.41
C LYS A 627 -22.75 8.10 10.50
N ASN A 628 -23.32 7.56 11.59
CA ASN A 628 -23.85 8.30 12.75
C ASN A 628 -24.89 9.39 12.42
N ARG A 629 -25.69 9.20 11.36
CA ARG A 629 -26.72 10.14 10.88
C ARG A 629 -27.96 9.36 10.48
N SER A 630 -29.15 9.96 10.63
CA SER A 630 -30.35 9.38 10.04
C SER A 630 -30.27 9.47 8.51
N HIS A 631 -30.73 8.44 7.82
CA HIS A 631 -30.63 8.35 6.36
C HIS A 631 -31.68 7.42 5.76
N GLU A 632 -31.88 7.56 4.45
CA GLU A 632 -32.79 6.72 3.67
C GLU A 632 -32.10 6.26 2.38
N LEU A 633 -32.20 4.97 2.09
CA LEU A 633 -31.81 4.35 0.83
C LEU A 633 -33.10 4.05 0.07
N ILE A 634 -33.29 4.62 -1.12
CA ILE A 634 -34.53 4.51 -1.90
C ILE A 634 -34.18 3.95 -3.27
N ALA A 635 -34.60 2.72 -3.54
CA ALA A 635 -34.41 2.04 -4.81
C ALA A 635 -35.73 1.99 -5.60
N GLU A 636 -35.70 2.52 -6.81
CA GLU A 636 -36.76 2.31 -7.81
C GLU A 636 -36.39 1.06 -8.63
N VAL A 637 -37.26 0.06 -8.64
CA VAL A 637 -37.04 -1.22 -9.33
C VAL A 637 -38.16 -1.52 -10.32
N ASP A 638 -37.86 -2.31 -11.35
CA ASP A 638 -38.85 -2.91 -12.26
C ASP A 638 -38.68 -4.44 -12.26
N MET A 639 -39.48 -5.12 -11.43
CA MET A 639 -39.32 -6.55 -11.19
C MET A 639 -39.88 -7.39 -12.36
N PRO A 640 -39.12 -8.34 -12.90
CA PRO A 640 -39.57 -9.19 -14.00
C PRO A 640 -40.75 -10.09 -13.59
N LYS A 641 -41.62 -10.40 -14.56
CA LYS A 641 -42.74 -11.33 -14.37
C LYS A 641 -42.24 -12.75 -14.16
N GLY A 642 -42.77 -13.47 -13.18
CA GLY A 642 -42.40 -14.86 -12.90
C GLY A 642 -41.10 -15.03 -12.11
N GLY A 643 -40.57 -13.96 -11.52
CA GLY A 643 -39.32 -13.95 -10.73
C GLY A 643 -38.07 -13.59 -11.54
N GLY A 644 -36.91 -13.61 -10.88
CA GLY A 644 -35.61 -13.27 -11.50
C GLY A 644 -35.18 -11.82 -11.31
N GLY A 645 -35.80 -11.07 -10.40
CA GLY A 645 -35.37 -9.71 -10.03
C GLY A 645 -34.46 -9.64 -8.80
N ASP A 646 -33.92 -10.79 -8.36
CA ASP A 646 -32.97 -10.86 -7.25
C ASP A 646 -31.68 -10.11 -7.61
N GLY A 647 -31.06 -9.48 -6.62
CA GLY A 647 -29.78 -8.80 -6.77
C GLY A 647 -29.56 -7.66 -5.78
N MET A 648 -28.32 -7.18 -5.75
CA MET A 648 -27.90 -6.07 -4.90
C MET A 648 -28.49 -4.73 -5.37
N LEU A 649 -29.12 -3.98 -4.47
CA LEU A 649 -29.57 -2.61 -4.76
C LEU A 649 -28.48 -1.61 -4.39
N VAL A 650 -27.89 -1.76 -3.20
CA VAL A 650 -26.74 -0.98 -2.73
C VAL A 650 -25.98 -1.73 -1.65
N THR A 651 -24.65 -1.63 -1.68
CA THR A 651 -23.77 -2.11 -0.61
C THR A 651 -22.68 -1.09 -0.29
N ALA A 652 -22.22 -1.08 0.95
CA ALA A 652 -21.00 -0.39 1.35
C ALA A 652 -20.25 -1.22 2.39
N GLY A 653 -18.97 -1.49 2.12
CA GLY A 653 -18.18 -2.42 2.94
C GLY A 653 -18.48 -3.88 2.60
N GLY A 654 -18.26 -4.78 3.55
CA GLY A 654 -18.47 -6.22 3.35
C GLY A 654 -18.30 -7.04 4.62
N ARG A 655 -17.65 -8.21 4.52
CA ARG A 655 -17.59 -9.22 5.62
C ARG A 655 -16.95 -8.70 6.90
N THR A 656 -16.19 -7.62 6.77
CA THR A 656 -15.39 -7.00 7.84
C THR A 656 -16.23 -5.98 8.59
N ALA A 657 -16.89 -5.05 7.91
CA ALA A 657 -18.00 -4.23 8.40
C ALA A 657 -18.73 -3.63 7.19
N GLY A 658 -20.00 -3.26 7.35
CA GLY A 658 -20.76 -2.70 6.23
C GLY A 658 -22.27 -2.83 6.35
N TYR A 659 -22.97 -2.48 5.26
CA TYR A 659 -24.40 -2.72 5.11
C TYR A 659 -24.72 -3.07 3.66
N ALA A 660 -25.83 -3.79 3.45
CA ALA A 660 -26.37 -4.04 2.12
C ALA A 660 -27.90 -4.03 2.11
N LEU A 661 -28.48 -3.53 1.03
CA LEU A 661 -29.92 -3.58 0.72
C LEU A 661 -30.08 -4.32 -0.61
N PHE A 662 -30.86 -5.41 -0.62
CA PHE A 662 -30.96 -6.27 -1.79
C PHE A 662 -32.29 -7.02 -1.87
N VAL A 663 -32.61 -7.57 -3.04
CA VAL A 663 -33.73 -8.49 -3.22
C VAL A 663 -33.19 -9.92 -3.36
N LYS A 664 -33.75 -10.87 -2.61
CA LYS A 664 -33.41 -12.29 -2.71
C LYS A 664 -34.68 -13.12 -2.54
N ASN A 665 -34.90 -14.13 -3.37
CA ASN A 665 -36.11 -14.94 -3.36
C ASN A 665 -37.40 -14.08 -3.39
N ASN A 666 -37.37 -12.96 -4.13
CA ASN A 666 -38.44 -11.94 -4.15
C ASN A 666 -38.75 -11.25 -2.79
N HIS A 667 -37.89 -11.35 -1.78
CA HIS A 667 -38.02 -10.58 -0.54
C HIS A 667 -36.95 -9.49 -0.48
N LEU A 668 -37.30 -8.34 0.11
CA LEU A 668 -36.37 -7.25 0.37
C LEU A 668 -35.61 -7.55 1.67
N TYR A 669 -34.29 -7.43 1.62
CA TYR A 669 -33.41 -7.61 2.76
C TYR A 669 -32.60 -6.35 3.02
N TYR A 670 -32.45 -6.01 4.30
CA TYR A 670 -31.41 -5.12 4.77
C TYR A 670 -30.52 -5.87 5.76
N VAL A 671 -29.20 -5.79 5.55
CA VAL A 671 -28.22 -6.36 6.45
C VAL A 671 -27.24 -5.31 6.93
N TYR A 672 -26.79 -5.47 8.17
CA TYR A 672 -25.77 -4.62 8.77
C TYR A 672 -24.75 -5.48 9.50
N ASN A 673 -23.47 -5.21 9.29
CA ASN A 673 -22.35 -5.90 9.91
C ASN A 673 -21.49 -4.90 10.69
N PHE A 674 -21.59 -4.95 12.01
CA PHE A 674 -20.76 -4.15 12.89
C PHE A 674 -19.48 -4.93 13.23
N ILE A 675 -18.41 -4.64 12.47
CA ILE A 675 -17.05 -5.17 12.64
C ILE A 675 -16.97 -6.71 12.82
N GLY A 676 -17.90 -7.47 12.24
CA GLY A 676 -17.95 -8.93 12.36
C GLY A 676 -18.40 -9.45 13.74
N ILE A 677 -18.77 -8.57 14.67
CA ILE A 677 -19.20 -8.91 16.04
C ILE A 677 -20.72 -8.97 16.11
N ASP A 678 -21.39 -7.88 15.76
CA ASP A 678 -22.86 -7.81 15.74
C ASP A 678 -23.33 -7.78 14.28
N ARG A 679 -24.31 -8.63 13.98
CA ARG A 679 -24.89 -8.74 12.63
C ARG A 679 -26.40 -8.68 12.73
N THR A 680 -27.00 -7.84 11.90
CA THR A 680 -28.45 -7.67 11.81
C THR A 680 -28.91 -8.05 10.42
N VAL A 681 -30.01 -8.81 10.35
CA VAL A 681 -30.69 -9.18 9.12
C VAL A 681 -32.16 -8.84 9.27
N ILE A 682 -32.66 -8.00 8.38
CA ILE A 682 -34.09 -7.66 8.27
C ILE A 682 -34.58 -8.24 6.95
N GLU A 683 -35.62 -9.05 7.00
CA GLU A 683 -36.31 -9.62 5.84
C GLU A 683 -37.73 -9.03 5.77
N SER A 684 -38.20 -8.69 4.57
CA SER A 684 -39.56 -8.20 4.40
C SER A 684 -40.59 -9.29 4.73
N SER A 685 -41.60 -8.94 5.51
CA SER A 685 -42.74 -9.82 5.84
C SER A 685 -43.62 -10.20 4.65
N VAL A 686 -43.46 -9.54 3.51
CA VAL A 686 -44.17 -9.77 2.26
C VAL A 686 -43.20 -9.76 1.07
N PRO A 687 -43.51 -10.47 -0.03
CA PRO A 687 -42.69 -10.42 -1.23
C PRO A 687 -42.80 -9.06 -1.94
N VAL A 688 -41.76 -8.70 -2.68
CA VAL A 688 -41.70 -7.57 -3.59
C VAL A 688 -42.66 -7.82 -4.78
N PRO A 689 -43.52 -6.86 -5.16
CA PRO A 689 -44.44 -7.01 -6.28
C PRO A 689 -43.72 -7.12 -7.63
N GLU A 690 -44.34 -7.77 -8.60
CA GLU A 690 -43.92 -7.69 -10.01
C GLU A 690 -44.13 -6.28 -10.57
N GLY A 691 -43.25 -5.87 -11.49
CA GLY A 691 -43.28 -4.55 -12.12
C GLY A 691 -42.65 -3.45 -11.25
N LYS A 692 -43.08 -2.22 -11.49
CA LYS A 692 -42.51 -1.03 -10.85
C LYS A 692 -42.87 -0.96 -9.37
N SER A 693 -41.85 -0.90 -8.52
CA SER A 693 -41.98 -0.74 -7.07
C SER A 693 -40.93 0.21 -6.52
N THR A 694 -41.21 0.84 -5.38
CA THR A 694 -40.22 1.59 -4.60
C THR A 694 -39.87 0.81 -3.35
N LEU A 695 -38.60 0.43 -3.22
CA LEU A 695 -38.05 -0.28 -2.08
C LEU A 695 -37.18 0.68 -1.29
N SER A 696 -37.38 0.80 0.02
CA SER A 696 -36.52 1.69 0.82
C SER A 696 -36.11 1.10 2.16
N MET A 697 -35.00 1.62 2.67
CA MET A 697 -34.53 1.41 4.04
C MET A 697 -34.33 2.78 4.68
N LYS A 698 -34.90 2.97 5.87
CA LYS A 698 -34.71 4.16 6.68
C LYS A 698 -33.99 3.80 7.98
N PHE A 699 -32.87 4.46 8.23
CA PHE A 699 -32.20 4.44 9.52
C PHE A 699 -32.54 5.72 10.29
N THR A 700 -33.03 5.56 11.52
CA THR A 700 -33.30 6.67 12.46
C THR A 700 -32.36 6.57 13.64
N LYS A 701 -31.47 7.56 13.78
CA LYS A 701 -30.54 7.67 14.89
C LYS A 701 -31.31 7.85 16.21
N THR A 702 -31.09 6.93 17.15
CA THR A 702 -31.67 6.99 18.51
C THR A 702 -30.64 7.42 19.55
N GLY A 703 -29.35 7.27 19.23
CA GLY A 703 -28.23 7.59 20.10
C GLY A 703 -26.94 7.83 19.31
N LYS A 704 -25.84 8.01 20.03
CA LYS A 704 -24.51 8.14 19.40
C LYS A 704 -24.10 6.75 18.91
N PHE A 705 -23.93 6.61 17.59
CA PHE A 705 -23.63 5.34 16.93
C PHE A 705 -24.66 4.22 17.19
N GLU A 706 -25.94 4.57 17.34
CA GLU A 706 -27.05 3.65 17.60
C GLU A 706 -28.32 4.13 16.87
N GLY A 707 -29.19 3.22 16.41
CA GLY A 707 -30.45 3.60 15.79
C GLY A 707 -31.35 2.45 15.39
N ASP A 708 -32.51 2.79 14.84
CA ASP A 708 -33.48 1.84 14.30
C ASP A 708 -33.37 1.78 12.77
N ALA A 709 -33.28 0.58 12.19
CA ALA A 709 -33.37 0.35 10.75
C ALA A 709 -34.73 -0.26 10.40
N GLU A 710 -35.42 0.32 9.42
CA GLU A 710 -36.76 -0.09 8.98
C GLU A 710 -36.82 -0.15 7.45
N ILE A 711 -37.38 -1.23 6.89
CA ILE A 711 -37.51 -1.43 5.44
C ILE A 711 -38.97 -1.29 4.99
N PHE A 712 -39.14 -0.76 3.77
CA PHE A 712 -40.43 -0.42 3.20
C PHE A 712 -40.57 -0.94 1.75
N ILE A 713 -41.80 -1.31 1.39
CA ILE A 713 -42.23 -1.59 0.02
C ILE A 713 -43.42 -0.69 -0.29
N ASP A 714 -43.28 0.16 -1.31
CA ASP A 714 -44.27 1.16 -1.73
C ASP A 714 -44.79 2.02 -0.57
N GLY A 715 -43.87 2.41 0.32
CA GLY A 715 -44.15 3.25 1.49
C GLY A 715 -44.78 2.53 2.70
N LYS A 716 -45.00 1.21 2.63
CA LYS A 716 -45.48 0.41 3.77
C LYS A 716 -44.30 -0.24 4.48
N SER A 717 -44.25 -0.12 5.81
CA SER A 717 -43.25 -0.80 6.63
C SER A 717 -43.47 -2.31 6.57
N VAL A 718 -42.40 -3.06 6.31
CA VAL A 718 -42.44 -4.52 6.14
C VAL A 718 -41.40 -5.26 6.98
N GLY A 719 -40.55 -4.55 7.73
CA GLY A 719 -39.56 -5.13 8.65
C GLY A 719 -38.80 -4.03 9.39
N LYS A 720 -38.42 -4.27 10.65
CA LYS A 720 -37.72 -3.30 11.49
C LYS A 720 -36.85 -4.01 12.52
N GLU A 721 -35.64 -3.52 12.74
CA GLU A 721 -34.74 -3.97 13.80
C GLU A 721 -33.99 -2.80 14.45
N HIS A 722 -33.53 -3.00 15.67
CA HIS A 722 -32.67 -2.06 16.37
C HIS A 722 -31.18 -2.40 16.16
N LEU A 723 -30.37 -1.39 15.86
CA LEU A 723 -28.92 -1.50 15.71
C LEU A 723 -28.25 -0.90 16.97
N PRO A 724 -27.83 -1.73 17.95
CA PRO A 724 -27.23 -1.26 19.19
C PRO A 724 -25.83 -0.65 18.97
N ASN A 725 -25.18 -0.98 17.86
CA ASN A 725 -23.88 -0.47 17.47
C ASN A 725 -23.86 -0.20 15.96
N THR A 726 -23.36 0.97 15.58
CA THR A 726 -23.05 1.32 14.20
C THR A 726 -21.60 1.73 14.06
N VAL A 727 -21.04 1.51 12.88
CA VAL A 727 -19.64 1.76 12.56
C VAL A 727 -19.31 3.26 12.66
N PRO A 728 -18.31 3.66 13.46
CA PRO A 728 -18.06 5.06 13.75
C PRO A 728 -17.26 5.81 12.69
N ILE A 729 -16.28 5.16 12.04
CA ILE A 729 -15.29 5.84 11.20
C ILE A 729 -15.35 5.33 9.76
N THR A 730 -15.10 4.03 9.52
CA THR A 730 -15.01 3.45 8.17
C THR A 730 -15.58 2.03 8.15
N PHE A 731 -16.34 1.67 7.12
CA PHE A 731 -16.82 0.30 6.90
C PHE A 731 -15.68 -0.61 6.44
N SER A 732 -14.82 -0.14 5.53
CA SER A 732 -13.64 -0.88 5.11
C SER A 732 -12.61 0.03 4.46
N ILE A 733 -11.32 -0.33 4.58
CA ILE A 733 -10.24 0.27 3.80
C ILE A 733 -9.95 -0.50 2.49
N GLU A 734 -10.48 -1.72 2.35
CA GLU A 734 -10.30 -2.60 1.19
C GLU A 734 -11.56 -2.81 0.33
N GLU A 735 -12.74 -2.38 0.81
CA GLU A 735 -14.02 -2.57 0.13
C GLU A 735 -14.68 -1.25 -0.29
N THR A 736 -15.72 -1.34 -1.13
CA THR A 736 -16.28 -0.19 -1.84
C THR A 736 -17.74 0.08 -1.52
N PHE A 737 -18.24 1.23 -1.96
CA PHE A 737 -19.65 1.51 -2.15
C PHE A 737 -20.04 1.11 -3.58
N ASP A 738 -21.04 0.25 -3.70
CA ASP A 738 -21.53 -0.28 -4.98
C ASP A 738 -23.05 -0.16 -5.09
N VAL A 739 -23.53 0.10 -6.29
CA VAL A 739 -24.96 0.19 -6.64
C VAL A 739 -25.26 -0.78 -7.77
N GLY A 740 -26.25 -1.67 -7.58
CA GLY A 740 -26.64 -2.68 -8.57
C GLY A 740 -25.80 -3.95 -8.60
N GLU A 741 -24.69 -4.03 -7.86
CA GLU A 741 -23.84 -5.21 -7.68
C GLU A 741 -23.09 -5.08 -6.33
N ASP A 742 -22.52 -6.17 -5.84
CA ASP A 742 -21.51 -6.14 -4.77
C ASP A 742 -20.18 -6.61 -5.36
N THR A 743 -19.20 -5.70 -5.43
CA THR A 743 -17.90 -5.98 -6.06
C THR A 743 -16.83 -6.46 -5.09
N GLY A 744 -17.09 -6.34 -3.80
CA GLY A 744 -16.23 -6.81 -2.73
C GLY A 744 -16.67 -8.17 -2.25
N SER A 745 -17.01 -8.27 -0.97
CA SER A 745 -17.36 -9.49 -0.28
C SER A 745 -18.72 -9.38 0.41
N PRO A 746 -19.44 -10.50 0.60
CA PRO A 746 -20.72 -10.42 1.27
C PRO A 746 -20.64 -9.77 2.66
N VAL A 747 -21.49 -8.77 2.92
CA VAL A 747 -21.63 -8.13 4.23
C VAL A 747 -21.90 -9.17 5.32
N ILE A 748 -22.68 -10.20 4.99
CA ILE A 748 -22.84 -11.41 5.80
C ILE A 748 -22.81 -12.64 4.87
N GLU A 749 -21.74 -13.44 4.98
CA GLU A 749 -21.42 -14.58 4.08
C GLU A 749 -22.56 -15.60 3.92
N ASP A 750 -23.32 -15.87 4.99
CA ASP A 750 -24.40 -16.87 4.98
C ASP A 750 -25.72 -16.34 4.42
N VAL A 751 -25.82 -15.03 4.12
CA VAL A 751 -27.06 -14.39 3.67
C VAL A 751 -27.10 -14.25 2.15
N TYR A 752 -26.00 -13.89 1.49
CA TYR A 752 -25.91 -13.85 0.02
C TYR A 752 -24.49 -14.17 -0.46
N ALA A 753 -24.35 -14.46 -1.76
CA ALA A 753 -23.07 -14.79 -2.37
C ALA A 753 -22.79 -13.85 -3.54
N ILE A 754 -21.51 -13.51 -3.75
CA ILE A 754 -21.03 -12.71 -4.88
C ILE A 754 -20.72 -13.59 -6.10
N PRO A 755 -20.80 -13.05 -7.34
CA PRO A 755 -21.36 -11.74 -7.68
C PRO A 755 -22.88 -11.69 -7.52
N PHE A 756 -23.41 -10.64 -6.90
CA PHE A 756 -24.84 -10.49 -6.63
C PHE A 756 -25.47 -9.34 -7.44
N ARG A 757 -25.46 -9.48 -8.76
CA ARG A 757 -25.92 -8.46 -9.70
C ARG A 757 -27.43 -8.29 -9.71
N CYS A 758 -27.89 -7.05 -9.85
CA CYS A 758 -29.30 -6.69 -9.98
C CYS A 758 -29.57 -6.08 -11.35
N GLU A 759 -30.41 -6.74 -12.15
CA GLU A 759 -30.88 -6.21 -13.44
C GLU A 759 -32.17 -5.38 -13.32
N SER A 760 -32.89 -5.50 -12.20
CA SER A 760 -34.19 -4.85 -11.98
C SER A 760 -34.08 -3.41 -11.46
N LEU A 761 -32.94 -3.03 -10.87
CA LEU A 761 -32.69 -1.68 -10.37
C LEU A 761 -32.74 -0.65 -11.50
N GLN A 762 -33.49 0.44 -11.30
CA GLN A 762 -33.58 1.55 -12.25
C GLN A 762 -32.85 2.79 -11.73
N LYS A 763 -32.90 3.01 -10.41
CA LYS A 763 -32.34 4.20 -9.76
C LYS A 763 -32.21 3.96 -8.27
N LEU A 764 -31.13 4.47 -7.67
CA LEU A 764 -30.96 4.58 -6.24
C LEU A 764 -30.86 6.05 -5.85
N THR A 765 -31.64 6.48 -4.87
CA THR A 765 -31.48 7.77 -4.19
C THR A 765 -31.07 7.54 -2.74
N VAL A 766 -29.97 8.16 -2.32
CA VAL A 766 -29.52 8.17 -0.92
C VAL A 766 -29.77 9.54 -0.33
N LYS A 767 -30.57 9.60 0.73
CA LYS A 767 -30.88 10.83 1.47
C LYS A 767 -30.29 10.76 2.87
N ARG A 768 -29.75 11.88 3.37
CA ARG A 768 -29.25 11.99 4.75
C ARG A 768 -29.78 13.24 5.42
N SER A 769 -29.91 13.19 6.75
CA SER A 769 -30.15 14.35 7.59
C SER A 769 -28.86 14.96 8.13
N ASP A 770 -29.02 16.12 8.79
CA ASP A 770 -27.92 16.87 9.40
C ASP A 770 -27.61 16.46 10.85
N ASP A 771 -28.35 15.51 11.41
CA ASP A 771 -28.41 15.13 12.84
C ASP A 771 -27.21 14.33 13.38
#